data_AF-A0A149QCC8-F1
#
_entry.id   AF-A0A149QCC8-F1
#
_cell.length_a   1.000
_cell.length_b   1.000
_cell.length_c   1.000
_cell.angle_alpha   90.00
_cell.angle_beta   90.00
_cell.angle_gamma   90.00
#
_symmetry.space_group_name_H-M   'P 1'
#
loop_
_entity.id
_entity.type
_entity.pdbx_description
1 polymer ?
#
loop_
_entity_poly.entity_id
_entity_poly.type
_entity_poly.pdbx_seq_one_letter_code
_entity_poly.pdbx_strand_id
1 'polypeptide(L)'
;MTLSLRATYRIQFHKDYTLYDAISLVPYLKKLGISHIYASPLLASASGSLHGYDTISWDFIDSERGGEKGLLALVETLRAHDMGLILDIVPNHMTTNPQNAWWQDVLQYGRESQYAYYFDINWSVFAEQETHKIILPFLEKSLEEILEDQKIRVSYQEDTHSFVITYEDKIFPLAPESLSDTEKELFADFFNPETLEGKSNLLALLQKQHYQLVWWQTAGDLLNWRRFFDVTALIALRMERPEVFARTHAYMFDLYRRGLIDGVRVDHVDGLLQPARYCQALLQTLNALTPERPENLRDAPIIFVEKILSSGERLPENWPVSGTTGYDSLEQVSLLLHHPAGEERLNTLWAQLGPHPYPKVMRTARDEKLNSSFYKMFQDLAQSLKEFFPPEQNITQHAIACVLQEILLAFPVYRIYFSETKLSEQSRSYLSEACEHAKKRLPAHSIPLLMSLKKLLSQISPLSSDRKSFQDMFVHLTAPLVAKSGEDTAFYRYDRLLSRNEVGTDPAIFCKGIHAFHQTNLTRLASHPQALLCTATHDHKRGEDGRARLMVLSEPEANWTQIVALWFEKNKALHMQAGADFSVSRADEFFFYQTLISAWPVDTEELSDLPKRLETYLTKALRERGLRTSWADPDANYEESCQHFVRQLLQTSFVEELSAFVDHISPAAALNSLTQVILRSTVPGVPDLYQGREGWDFSLVDPDNRRPVDYSRLGKDLEVDNRLATLASSWRDGRIKQHLLFKLLKLRENYPQLFINPRYEAVSVQGELADHVVAFQCFAEDMKMLVIVTRFGSSLSMDDSLQSHEKGWNTTHLSLTEEEEGEAWESILWGNSFKNSSAFGLDYFYGSVPFDVLIASR
;
A
#
# COMPACT_ATOMS: atom_id res chain seq x y z
N MET A 1 -6.04 27.98 -20.78
CA MET A 1 -6.85 27.36 -19.71
C MET A 1 -5.87 26.68 -18.75
N THR A 2 -6.10 26.78 -17.44
CA THR A 2 -5.26 26.14 -16.40
C THR A 2 -5.71 24.68 -16.19
N LEU A 3 -4.76 23.78 -15.91
CA LEU A 3 -5.04 22.36 -15.70
C LEU A 3 -5.38 22.10 -14.22
N SER A 4 -6.62 22.36 -13.83
CA SER A 4 -7.05 22.12 -12.44
C SER A 4 -7.12 20.62 -12.11
N LEU A 5 -6.50 20.21 -11.01
CA LEU A 5 -6.63 18.87 -10.43
C LEU A 5 -8.04 18.65 -9.90
N ARG A 6 -8.74 17.62 -10.41
CA ARG A 6 -10.12 17.27 -10.02
C ARG A 6 -10.30 15.80 -9.68
N ALA A 7 -9.61 14.92 -10.40
CA ALA A 7 -9.65 13.45 -10.27
C ALA A 7 -8.41 12.84 -10.93
N THR A 8 -7.87 11.76 -10.35
CA THR A 8 -6.71 11.02 -10.85
C THR A 8 -7.09 9.61 -11.31
N TYR A 9 -6.35 9.09 -12.28
CA TYR A 9 -6.49 7.72 -12.77
C TYR A 9 -5.13 7.02 -12.77
N ARG A 10 -4.95 6.03 -11.89
CA ARG A 10 -3.70 5.28 -11.74
C ARG A 10 -3.55 4.23 -12.83
N ILE A 11 -2.48 4.33 -13.62
CA ILE A 11 -2.10 3.36 -14.66
C ILE A 11 -0.77 2.69 -14.31
N GLN A 12 -0.73 1.36 -14.43
CA GLN A 12 0.45 0.52 -14.31
C GLN A 12 1.10 0.36 -15.69
N PHE A 13 2.21 1.06 -15.93
CA PHE A 13 2.98 0.99 -17.17
C PHE A 13 4.05 -0.09 -17.10
N HIS A 14 4.08 -0.95 -18.11
CA HIS A 14 5.08 -2.01 -18.30
C HIS A 14 5.17 -2.38 -19.79
N LYS A 15 5.98 -3.38 -20.12
CA LYS A 15 6.19 -3.82 -21.51
C LYS A 15 4.93 -4.26 -22.27
N ASP A 16 3.90 -4.72 -21.56
CA ASP A 16 2.64 -5.19 -22.17
C ASP A 16 1.51 -4.14 -22.09
N TYR A 17 1.77 -2.97 -21.48
CA TYR A 17 0.91 -1.80 -21.50
C TYR A 17 1.75 -0.53 -21.37
N THR A 18 2.16 0.01 -22.52
CA THR A 18 3.15 1.08 -22.66
C THR A 18 2.51 2.47 -22.68
N LEU A 19 3.35 3.51 -22.70
CA LEU A 19 2.93 4.90 -22.89
C LEU A 19 2.19 5.12 -24.22
N TYR A 20 2.48 4.32 -25.26
CA TYR A 20 1.78 4.39 -26.54
C TYR A 20 0.36 3.81 -26.45
N ASP A 21 0.19 2.71 -25.71
CA ASP A 21 -1.12 2.06 -25.54
C ASP A 21 -2.11 3.00 -24.85
N ALA A 22 -1.63 3.74 -23.84
CA ALA A 22 -2.41 4.73 -23.10
C ALA A 22 -2.88 5.93 -23.95
N ILE A 23 -2.28 6.21 -25.11
CA ILE A 23 -2.74 7.31 -26.00
C ILE A 23 -4.19 7.10 -26.41
N SER A 24 -4.54 5.85 -26.77
CA SER A 24 -5.90 5.51 -27.19
C SER A 24 -6.93 5.60 -26.06
N LEU A 25 -6.46 5.57 -24.80
CA LEU A 25 -7.28 5.64 -23.61
C LEU A 25 -7.65 7.10 -23.23
N VAL A 26 -6.84 8.10 -23.61
CA VAL A 26 -7.04 9.51 -23.22
C VAL A 26 -8.44 10.05 -23.54
N PRO A 27 -9.03 9.85 -24.75
CA PRO A 27 -10.38 10.34 -25.03
C PRO A 27 -11.44 9.74 -24.11
N TYR A 28 -11.32 8.45 -23.77
CA TYR A 28 -12.21 7.78 -22.84
C TYR A 28 -12.10 8.38 -21.43
N LEU A 29 -10.87 8.59 -20.92
CA LEU A 29 -10.67 9.16 -19.59
C LEU A 29 -11.17 10.60 -19.49
N LYS A 30 -10.96 11.42 -20.53
CA LYS A 30 -11.54 12.76 -20.62
C LYS A 30 -13.07 12.71 -20.62
N LYS A 31 -13.66 11.78 -21.38
CA LYS A 31 -15.11 11.56 -21.37
C LYS A 31 -15.57 11.20 -19.96
N LEU A 32 -14.91 10.26 -19.30
CA LEU A 32 -15.21 9.82 -17.94
C LEU A 32 -15.17 10.98 -16.93
N GLY A 33 -14.31 11.98 -17.16
CA GLY A 33 -14.16 13.18 -16.30
C GLY A 33 -12.85 13.23 -15.53
N ILE A 34 -11.89 12.36 -15.85
CA ILE A 34 -10.55 12.36 -15.26
C ILE A 34 -9.79 13.61 -15.69
N SER A 35 -9.09 14.22 -14.74
CA SER A 35 -8.25 15.40 -14.99
C SER A 35 -6.78 15.06 -15.19
N HIS A 36 -6.28 14.02 -14.52
CA HIS A 36 -4.85 13.68 -14.51
C HIS A 36 -4.66 12.16 -14.60
N ILE A 37 -3.73 11.71 -15.45
CA ILE A 37 -3.17 10.37 -15.32
C ILE A 37 -2.19 10.38 -14.15
N TYR A 38 -2.33 9.42 -13.26
CA TYR A 38 -1.35 9.09 -12.23
C TYR A 38 -0.54 7.90 -12.75
N ALA A 39 0.64 8.16 -13.31
CA ALA A 39 1.49 7.12 -13.88
C ALA A 39 2.26 6.38 -12.79
N SER A 40 2.39 5.05 -12.91
CA SER A 40 3.43 4.28 -12.21
C SER A 40 4.84 4.79 -12.53
N PRO A 41 5.89 4.35 -11.82
CA PRO A 41 7.25 4.78 -12.11
C PRO A 41 7.61 4.53 -13.58
N LEU A 42 8.11 5.58 -14.25
CA LEU A 42 8.45 5.54 -15.68
C LEU A 42 9.96 5.53 -15.95
N LEU A 43 10.78 5.85 -14.95
CA LEU A 43 12.23 5.83 -15.10
C LEU A 43 12.74 4.41 -15.32
N ALA A 44 13.95 4.30 -15.88
CA ALA A 44 14.56 3.02 -16.22
C ALA A 44 14.61 2.07 -15.01
N SER A 45 14.00 0.90 -15.17
CA SER A 45 13.96 -0.17 -14.17
C SER A 45 14.67 -1.43 -14.68
N ALA A 46 14.81 -2.46 -13.83
CA ALA A 46 15.35 -3.73 -14.28
C ALA A 46 14.52 -4.31 -15.44
N SER A 47 15.18 -4.98 -16.38
CA SER A 47 14.52 -5.54 -17.57
C SER A 47 13.39 -6.49 -17.21
N GLY A 48 12.25 -6.35 -17.88
CA GLY A 48 11.05 -7.14 -17.60
C GLY A 48 10.25 -6.70 -16.36
N SER A 49 10.64 -5.61 -15.68
CA SER A 49 9.90 -5.10 -14.53
C SER A 49 8.46 -4.72 -14.90
N LEU A 50 7.51 -5.32 -14.18
CA LEU A 50 6.08 -5.05 -14.36
C LEU A 50 5.57 -3.87 -13.50
N HIS A 51 6.46 -3.22 -12.72
CA HIS A 51 6.05 -2.20 -11.74
C HIS A 51 6.93 -0.94 -11.71
N GLY A 52 8.22 -1.01 -12.07
CA GLY A 52 9.12 0.15 -12.16
C GLY A 52 9.78 0.62 -10.86
N TYR A 53 9.39 0.09 -9.69
CA TYR A 53 10.03 0.40 -8.39
C TYR A 53 11.50 -0.03 -8.24
N ASP A 54 12.00 -0.90 -9.10
CA ASP A 54 13.36 -1.42 -9.15
C ASP A 54 14.26 -0.61 -10.10
N THR A 55 14.42 0.68 -9.78
CA THR A 55 15.13 1.68 -10.62
C THR A 55 16.60 1.31 -10.84
N ILE A 56 17.06 1.32 -12.10
CA ILE A 56 18.46 1.14 -12.52
C ILE A 56 19.14 2.45 -12.94
N SER A 57 18.36 3.44 -13.39
CA SER A 57 18.88 4.76 -13.79
C SER A 57 17.83 5.85 -13.63
N TRP A 58 18.31 7.06 -13.32
CA TRP A 58 17.51 8.27 -13.11
C TRP A 58 17.49 9.19 -14.34
N ASP A 59 18.15 8.80 -15.43
CA ASP A 59 18.50 9.71 -16.54
C ASP A 59 17.54 9.65 -17.73
N PHE A 60 16.66 8.66 -17.78
CA PHE A 60 15.76 8.46 -18.92
C PHE A 60 14.53 7.65 -18.55
N ILE A 61 13.46 7.84 -19.33
CA ILE A 61 12.26 7.00 -19.31
C ILE A 61 12.59 5.63 -19.89
N ASP A 62 12.13 4.57 -19.22
CA ASP A 62 12.37 3.19 -19.61
C ASP A 62 11.88 2.91 -21.05
N SER A 63 12.74 2.32 -21.87
CA SER A 63 12.40 1.95 -23.25
C SER A 63 11.31 0.89 -23.32
N GLU A 64 11.24 -0.04 -22.36
CA GLU A 64 10.18 -1.06 -22.31
C GLU A 64 8.80 -0.43 -22.06
N ARG A 65 8.74 0.78 -21.48
CA ARG A 65 7.48 1.54 -21.30
C ARG A 65 7.20 2.51 -22.46
N GLY A 66 8.05 2.55 -23.49
CA GLY A 66 7.91 3.40 -24.67
C GLY A 66 8.91 4.56 -24.75
N GLY A 67 9.75 4.75 -23.72
CA GLY A 67 10.77 5.79 -23.67
C GLY A 67 10.22 7.22 -23.68
N GLU A 68 11.12 8.20 -23.74
CA GLU A 68 10.73 9.62 -23.73
C GLU A 68 9.85 10.00 -24.93
N LYS A 69 10.03 9.34 -26.09
CA LYS A 69 9.16 9.53 -27.26
C LYS A 69 7.71 9.13 -26.97
N GLY A 70 7.50 8.02 -26.27
CA GLY A 70 6.18 7.60 -25.83
C GLY A 70 5.58 8.58 -24.83
N LEU A 71 6.38 9.09 -23.90
CA LEU A 71 5.93 10.10 -22.94
C LEU A 71 5.50 11.39 -23.65
N LEU A 72 6.29 11.88 -24.60
CA LEU A 72 5.97 13.08 -25.39
C LEU A 72 4.65 12.92 -26.14
N ALA A 73 4.44 11.78 -26.82
CA ALA A 73 3.22 11.50 -27.57
C ALA A 73 1.98 11.39 -26.66
N LEU A 74 2.12 10.75 -25.49
CA LEU A 74 1.06 10.68 -24.49
C LEU A 74 0.72 12.07 -23.94
N VAL A 75 1.73 12.86 -23.55
CA VAL A 75 1.52 14.20 -23.01
C VAL A 75 0.88 15.10 -24.06
N GLU A 76 1.32 15.09 -25.32
CA GLU A 76 0.69 15.87 -26.39
C GLU A 76 -0.82 15.57 -26.49
N THR A 77 -1.18 14.29 -26.42
CA THR A 77 -2.58 13.84 -26.44
C THR A 77 -3.33 14.29 -25.18
N LEU A 78 -2.71 14.20 -23.99
CA LEU A 78 -3.29 14.68 -22.73
C LEU A 78 -3.56 16.18 -22.78
N ARG A 79 -2.59 16.98 -23.25
CA ARG A 79 -2.75 18.44 -23.37
C ARG A 79 -3.85 18.81 -24.36
N ALA A 80 -3.98 18.08 -25.47
CA ALA A 80 -5.07 18.28 -26.43
C ALA A 80 -6.47 18.00 -25.85
N HIS A 81 -6.56 17.31 -24.70
CA HIS A 81 -7.79 16.99 -23.99
C HIS A 81 -7.93 17.71 -22.63
N ASP A 82 -7.11 18.74 -22.37
CA ASP A 82 -7.05 19.46 -21.10
C ASP A 82 -6.81 18.53 -19.88
N MET A 83 -5.89 17.57 -20.05
CA MET A 83 -5.50 16.61 -19.02
C MET A 83 -4.03 16.76 -18.59
N GLY A 84 -3.79 16.38 -17.33
CA GLY A 84 -2.52 16.39 -16.62
C GLY A 84 -1.82 15.03 -16.53
N LEU A 85 -0.54 15.02 -16.11
CA LEU A 85 0.20 13.81 -15.72
C LEU A 85 0.92 14.01 -14.39
N ILE A 86 0.68 13.11 -13.44
CA ILE A 86 1.40 13.00 -12.17
C ILE A 86 2.29 11.77 -12.23
N LEU A 87 3.59 11.95 -11.97
CA LEU A 87 4.60 10.89 -12.06
C LEU A 87 4.90 10.30 -10.68
N ASP A 88 4.81 8.98 -10.54
CA ASP A 88 5.33 8.26 -9.38
C ASP A 88 6.87 8.21 -9.40
N ILE A 89 7.50 8.58 -8.29
CA ILE A 89 8.97 8.62 -8.13
C ILE A 89 9.42 7.81 -6.91
N VAL A 90 10.60 7.19 -6.98
CA VAL A 90 11.07 6.17 -6.04
C VAL A 90 12.35 6.59 -5.29
N PRO A 91 12.35 7.70 -4.53
CA PRO A 91 13.59 8.31 -4.03
C PRO A 91 14.32 7.47 -2.98
N ASN A 92 13.65 6.53 -2.31
CA ASN A 92 14.23 5.81 -1.18
C ASN A 92 15.32 4.81 -1.61
N HIS A 93 15.23 4.21 -2.80
CA HIS A 93 16.03 3.02 -3.12
C HIS A 93 16.26 2.82 -4.62
N MET A 94 17.20 1.93 -4.95
CA MET A 94 17.46 1.40 -6.30
C MET A 94 17.60 -0.12 -6.23
N THR A 95 17.55 -0.78 -7.39
CA THR A 95 17.76 -2.23 -7.46
C THR A 95 19.22 -2.63 -7.24
N THR A 96 19.46 -3.81 -6.68
CA THR A 96 20.79 -4.46 -6.62
C THR A 96 21.08 -5.31 -7.87
N ASN A 97 20.21 -5.27 -8.88
CA ASN A 97 20.40 -5.93 -10.17
C ASN A 97 21.71 -5.47 -10.87
N PRO A 98 22.41 -6.36 -11.59
CA PRO A 98 23.61 -6.00 -12.37
C PRO A 98 23.47 -4.83 -13.35
N GLN A 99 22.26 -4.53 -13.82
CA GLN A 99 21.98 -3.37 -14.68
C GLN A 99 22.12 -2.02 -13.96
N ASN A 100 22.16 -2.00 -12.62
CA ASN A 100 22.44 -0.79 -11.85
C ASN A 100 23.95 -0.50 -11.83
N ALA A 101 24.39 0.36 -12.73
CA ALA A 101 25.79 0.74 -12.87
C ALA A 101 26.39 1.35 -11.59
N TRP A 102 25.61 2.10 -10.80
CA TRP A 102 26.10 2.68 -9.55
C TRP A 102 26.40 1.59 -8.52
N TRP A 103 25.54 0.57 -8.45
CA TRP A 103 25.75 -0.56 -7.55
C TRP A 103 26.95 -1.40 -7.99
N GLN A 104 27.08 -1.69 -9.28
CA GLN A 104 28.24 -2.42 -9.82
C GLN A 104 29.56 -1.69 -9.55
N ASP A 105 29.59 -0.36 -9.73
CA ASP A 105 30.77 0.46 -9.43
C ASP A 105 31.15 0.39 -7.93
N VAL A 106 30.15 0.39 -7.03
CA VAL A 106 30.39 0.22 -5.58
C VAL A 106 30.89 -1.18 -5.23
N LEU A 107 30.39 -2.22 -5.88
CA LEU A 107 30.92 -3.58 -5.70
C LEU A 107 32.37 -3.69 -6.22
N GLN A 108 32.68 -2.99 -7.31
CA GLN A 108 33.99 -3.02 -7.95
C GLN A 108 35.05 -2.21 -7.21
N TYR A 109 34.75 -1.00 -6.74
CA TYR A 109 35.74 -0.10 -6.12
C TYR A 109 35.56 0.06 -4.61
N GLY A 110 34.54 -0.58 -4.02
CA GLY A 110 34.24 -0.48 -2.61
C GLY A 110 34.00 0.97 -2.17
N ARG A 111 34.71 1.40 -1.13
CA ARG A 111 34.63 2.77 -0.59
C ARG A 111 35.17 3.85 -1.52
N GLU A 112 36.04 3.47 -2.47
CA GLU A 112 36.66 4.42 -3.40
C GLU A 112 35.73 4.76 -4.57
N SER A 113 34.62 4.03 -4.72
CA SER A 113 33.56 4.38 -5.67
C SER A 113 33.00 5.78 -5.38
N GLN A 114 32.80 6.56 -6.44
CA GLN A 114 32.09 7.84 -6.36
C GLN A 114 30.64 7.71 -5.84
N TYR A 115 30.04 6.52 -5.95
CA TYR A 115 28.69 6.21 -5.50
C TYR A 115 28.65 5.51 -4.13
N ALA A 116 29.80 5.21 -3.50
CA ALA A 116 29.87 4.48 -2.22
C ALA A 116 29.02 5.08 -1.11
N TYR A 117 28.85 6.40 -1.13
CA TYR A 117 28.07 7.15 -0.16
C TYR A 117 26.78 7.77 -0.73
N TYR A 118 26.40 7.36 -1.95
CA TYR A 118 25.03 7.55 -2.45
C TYR A 118 24.10 6.53 -1.83
N PHE A 119 24.59 5.30 -1.65
CA PHE A 119 23.89 4.24 -0.94
C PHE A 119 24.11 4.30 0.55
N ASP A 120 23.15 3.75 1.28
CA ASP A 120 23.18 3.69 2.73
C ASP A 120 23.88 2.42 3.24
N ILE A 121 25.20 2.39 3.08
CA ILE A 121 26.09 1.31 3.52
C ILE A 121 26.75 1.69 4.84
N ASN A 122 26.63 0.81 5.84
CA ASN A 122 27.38 0.90 7.07
C ASN A 122 28.82 0.42 6.85
N TRP A 123 29.69 1.40 6.68
CA TRP A 123 31.10 1.19 6.50
C TRP A 123 31.86 0.97 7.84
N SER A 124 31.27 1.18 9.03
CA SER A 124 32.04 1.10 10.30
C SER A 124 32.66 -0.28 10.58
N VAL A 125 33.84 -0.30 11.20
CA VAL A 125 34.65 -1.51 11.51
C VAL A 125 33.95 -2.41 12.54
N PHE A 126 33.87 -3.72 12.29
CA PHE A 126 33.89 -4.71 13.37
C PHE A 126 35.36 -4.99 13.69
N ALA A 127 35.74 -4.95 14.96
CA ALA A 127 37.13 -4.91 15.44
C ALA A 127 38.05 -6.09 15.01
N GLU A 128 37.56 -7.01 14.17
CA GLU A 128 38.20 -8.26 13.79
C GLU A 128 38.48 -8.39 12.28
N GLN A 129 38.08 -7.44 11.42
CA GLN A 129 38.34 -7.49 9.97
C GLN A 129 39.15 -6.29 9.46
N GLU A 130 40.28 -6.56 8.80
CA GLU A 130 41.19 -5.55 8.22
C GLU A 130 40.62 -4.86 6.96
N THR A 131 39.61 -5.45 6.30
CA THR A 131 39.00 -4.90 5.07
C THR A 131 37.48 -4.82 5.17
N HIS A 132 36.92 -3.68 4.75
CA HIS A 132 35.48 -3.43 4.76
C HIS A 132 34.79 -4.12 3.58
N LYS A 133 33.97 -5.14 3.85
CA LYS A 133 33.22 -5.86 2.81
C LYS A 133 31.74 -5.54 2.84
N ILE A 134 31.16 -5.39 1.67
CA ILE A 134 29.71 -5.31 1.46
C ILE A 134 29.14 -6.72 1.55
N ILE A 135 28.17 -6.96 2.44
CA ILE A 135 27.56 -8.29 2.60
C ILE A 135 26.48 -8.48 1.54
N LEU A 136 26.60 -9.53 0.71
CA LEU A 136 25.70 -9.87 -0.38
C LEU A 136 25.03 -11.23 -0.13
N PRO A 137 23.82 -11.25 0.45
CA PRO A 137 23.15 -12.47 0.87
C PRO A 137 22.38 -13.13 -0.28
N PHE A 138 23.10 -13.65 -1.28
CA PHE A 138 22.51 -14.22 -2.50
C PHE A 138 22.74 -15.72 -2.68
N LEU A 139 23.60 -16.34 -1.88
CA LEU A 139 23.89 -17.77 -2.01
C LEU A 139 22.75 -18.59 -1.40
N GLU A 140 22.35 -19.69 -2.03
CA GLU A 140 21.34 -20.63 -1.49
C GLU A 140 21.79 -21.39 -0.24
N LYS A 141 23.11 -21.49 0.00
CA LYS A 141 23.78 -22.20 1.11
C LYS A 141 25.07 -21.48 1.52
N SER A 142 25.86 -22.09 2.42
CA SER A 142 27.18 -21.57 2.79
C SER A 142 28.14 -21.50 1.60
N LEU A 143 29.09 -20.55 1.62
CA LEU A 143 30.06 -20.40 0.52
C LEU A 143 30.88 -21.68 0.28
N GLU A 144 31.21 -22.41 1.35
CA GLU A 144 31.94 -23.68 1.28
C GLU A 144 31.17 -24.72 0.46
N GLU A 145 29.90 -24.96 0.78
CA GLU A 145 29.04 -25.88 0.03
C GLU A 145 28.87 -25.44 -1.43
N ILE A 146 28.76 -24.13 -1.69
CA ILE A 146 28.62 -23.59 -3.06
C ILE A 146 29.89 -23.81 -3.91
N LEU A 147 31.06 -23.71 -3.29
CA LEU A 147 32.34 -24.06 -3.93
C LEU A 147 32.46 -25.58 -4.14
N GLU A 148 31.93 -26.39 -3.23
CA GLU A 148 31.85 -27.84 -3.39
C GLU A 148 30.93 -28.25 -4.55
N ASP A 149 29.76 -27.62 -4.64
CA ASP A 149 28.75 -27.80 -5.68
C ASP A 149 29.15 -27.17 -7.03
N GLN A 150 30.32 -26.50 -7.12
CA GLN A 150 30.89 -25.92 -8.34
C GLN A 150 29.99 -24.86 -9.02
N LYS A 151 29.17 -24.16 -8.21
CA LYS A 151 28.19 -23.18 -8.70
C LYS A 151 28.75 -21.77 -8.88
N ILE A 152 29.91 -21.46 -8.30
CA ILE A 152 30.62 -20.18 -8.53
C ILE A 152 31.75 -20.38 -9.54
N ARG A 153 31.89 -19.45 -10.48
CA ARG A 153 32.92 -19.49 -11.53
C ARG A 153 33.48 -18.09 -11.80
N VAL A 154 34.72 -18.04 -12.30
CA VAL A 154 35.28 -16.86 -12.95
C VAL A 154 34.96 -16.95 -14.44
N SER A 155 34.39 -15.88 -14.99
CA SER A 155 33.98 -15.81 -16.39
C SER A 155 34.52 -14.52 -17.02
N TYR A 156 34.83 -14.56 -18.32
CA TYR A 156 35.15 -13.36 -19.10
C TYR A 156 33.91 -12.93 -19.89
N GLN A 157 33.47 -11.69 -19.72
CA GLN A 157 32.38 -11.10 -20.49
C GLN A 157 32.94 -10.38 -21.72
N GLU A 158 32.59 -10.87 -22.90
CA GLU A 158 33.02 -10.27 -24.17
C GLU A 158 32.46 -8.84 -24.34
N ASP A 159 31.19 -8.61 -23.99
CA ASP A 159 30.51 -7.32 -24.18
C ASP A 159 31.14 -6.17 -23.37
N THR A 160 31.61 -6.47 -22.16
CA THR A 160 32.21 -5.49 -21.24
C THR A 160 33.73 -5.58 -21.18
N HIS A 161 34.32 -6.54 -21.92
CA HIS A 161 35.74 -6.87 -21.89
C HIS A 161 36.31 -7.05 -20.47
N SER A 162 35.54 -7.66 -19.56
CA SER A 162 35.88 -7.73 -18.14
C SER A 162 35.76 -9.15 -17.58
N PHE A 163 36.57 -9.43 -16.55
CA PHE A 163 36.44 -10.66 -15.76
C PHE A 163 35.45 -10.43 -14.62
N VAL A 164 34.57 -11.40 -14.41
CA VAL A 164 33.50 -11.37 -13.42
C VAL A 164 33.43 -12.68 -12.64
N ILE A 165 32.83 -12.62 -11.46
CA ILE A 165 32.37 -13.81 -10.73
C ILE A 165 30.91 -14.05 -11.10
N THR A 166 30.59 -15.29 -11.49
CA THR A 166 29.22 -15.71 -11.80
C THR A 166 28.74 -16.76 -10.79
N TYR A 167 27.49 -16.61 -10.33
CA TYR A 167 26.77 -17.60 -9.53
C TYR A 167 25.34 -17.71 -10.07
N GLU A 168 25.01 -18.84 -10.68
CA GLU A 168 23.74 -19.03 -11.41
C GLU A 168 23.52 -17.91 -12.44
N ASP A 169 22.46 -17.13 -12.30
CA ASP A 169 22.10 -15.98 -13.14
C ASP A 169 22.76 -14.66 -12.69
N LYS A 170 23.47 -14.65 -11.57
CA LYS A 170 24.04 -13.44 -10.96
C LYS A 170 25.47 -13.23 -11.40
N ILE A 171 25.79 -11.96 -11.64
CA ILE A 171 27.11 -11.48 -12.07
C ILE A 171 27.62 -10.48 -11.03
N PHE A 172 28.87 -10.65 -10.62
CA PHE A 172 29.54 -9.78 -9.67
C PHE A 172 30.87 -9.29 -10.27
N PRO A 173 31.16 -7.97 -10.21
CA PRO A 173 32.36 -7.41 -10.81
C PRO A 173 33.58 -7.71 -9.95
N LEU A 174 34.76 -7.81 -10.57
CA LEU A 174 36.01 -7.99 -9.82
C LEU A 174 36.62 -6.65 -9.41
N ALA A 175 37.11 -6.60 -8.17
CA ALA A 175 37.92 -5.50 -7.67
C ALA A 175 39.14 -5.28 -8.57
N PRO A 176 39.52 -4.03 -8.88
CA PRO A 176 40.76 -3.73 -9.60
C PRO A 176 41.94 -4.45 -8.98
N GLU A 177 42.85 -4.95 -9.82
CA GLU A 177 44.08 -5.64 -9.39
C GLU A 177 43.86 -6.94 -8.60
N SER A 178 42.62 -7.42 -8.43
CA SER A 178 42.35 -8.70 -7.77
C SER A 178 42.83 -9.91 -8.58
N LEU A 179 43.03 -9.73 -9.89
CA LEU A 179 43.65 -10.67 -10.82
C LEU A 179 44.94 -10.12 -11.45
N SER A 180 46.00 -10.89 -11.36
CA SER A 180 47.23 -10.71 -12.13
C SER A 180 47.06 -11.11 -13.60
N ASP A 181 47.95 -10.65 -14.46
CA ASP A 181 47.86 -10.94 -15.90
C ASP A 181 48.01 -12.45 -16.19
N THR A 182 48.86 -13.15 -15.45
CA THR A 182 48.98 -14.61 -15.54
C THR A 182 47.68 -15.32 -15.16
N GLU A 183 47.01 -14.88 -14.08
CA GLU A 183 45.72 -15.45 -13.65
C GLU A 183 44.63 -15.18 -14.69
N LYS A 184 44.66 -14.04 -15.40
CA LYS A 184 43.74 -13.74 -16.51
C LYS A 184 43.97 -14.63 -17.72
N GLU A 185 45.23 -14.83 -18.11
CA GLU A 185 45.59 -15.68 -19.26
C GLU A 185 45.21 -17.15 -19.03
N LEU A 186 45.34 -17.63 -17.79
CA LEU A 186 45.11 -19.03 -17.41
C LEU A 186 43.81 -19.25 -16.63
N PHE A 187 42.87 -18.30 -16.64
CA PHE A 187 41.75 -18.28 -15.68
C PHE A 187 40.92 -19.57 -15.64
N ALA A 188 40.70 -20.21 -16.79
CA ALA A 188 39.90 -21.42 -16.90
C ALA A 188 40.53 -22.61 -16.14
N ASP A 189 41.85 -22.77 -16.24
CA ASP A 189 42.58 -23.83 -15.53
C ASP A 189 42.90 -23.42 -14.09
N PHE A 190 43.29 -22.16 -13.88
CA PHE A 190 43.71 -21.64 -12.58
C PHE A 190 42.58 -21.59 -11.55
N PHE A 191 41.36 -21.30 -11.98
CA PHE A 191 40.15 -21.28 -11.14
C PHE A 191 39.25 -22.50 -11.39
N ASN A 192 39.80 -23.62 -11.89
CA ASN A 192 39.01 -24.81 -12.20
C ASN A 192 38.29 -25.35 -10.95
N PRO A 193 36.95 -25.29 -10.88
CA PRO A 193 36.19 -25.68 -9.70
C PRO A 193 36.18 -27.20 -9.47
N GLU A 194 36.68 -28.01 -10.41
CA GLU A 194 36.79 -29.47 -10.25
C GLU A 194 38.04 -29.88 -9.45
N THR A 195 39.01 -28.97 -9.28
CA THR A 195 40.28 -29.25 -8.60
C THR A 195 40.34 -28.61 -7.22
N LEU A 196 41.05 -29.25 -6.27
CA LEU A 196 41.27 -28.66 -4.93
C LEU A 196 42.02 -27.33 -4.99
N GLU A 197 43.00 -27.23 -5.89
CA GLU A 197 43.79 -26.01 -6.11
C GLU A 197 42.92 -24.89 -6.69
N GLY A 198 42.14 -25.16 -7.73
CA GLY A 198 41.26 -24.17 -8.35
C GLY A 198 40.16 -23.67 -7.41
N LYS A 199 39.58 -24.53 -6.57
CA LYS A 199 38.67 -24.12 -5.48
C LYS A 199 39.35 -23.20 -4.48
N SER A 200 40.59 -23.51 -4.09
CA SER A 200 41.38 -22.68 -3.17
C SER A 200 41.72 -21.31 -3.78
N ASN A 201 42.07 -21.29 -5.07
CA ASN A 201 42.33 -20.07 -5.82
C ASN A 201 41.07 -19.21 -5.95
N LEU A 202 39.91 -19.82 -6.20
CA LEU A 202 38.63 -19.13 -6.28
C LEU A 202 38.23 -18.52 -4.93
N LEU A 203 38.43 -19.24 -3.83
CA LEU A 203 38.23 -18.72 -2.48
C LEU A 203 39.16 -17.52 -2.20
N ALA A 204 40.44 -17.62 -2.56
CA ALA A 204 41.39 -16.53 -2.42
C ALA A 204 40.97 -15.30 -3.25
N LEU A 205 40.48 -15.50 -4.48
CA LEU A 205 39.94 -14.42 -5.30
C LEU A 205 38.72 -13.76 -4.64
N LEU A 206 37.76 -14.55 -4.15
CA LEU A 206 36.59 -14.03 -3.41
C LEU A 206 37.01 -13.24 -2.17
N GLN A 207 38.08 -13.64 -1.50
CA GLN A 207 38.61 -12.92 -0.34
C GLN A 207 39.23 -11.56 -0.69
N LYS A 208 39.67 -11.34 -1.93
CA LYS A 208 40.21 -10.05 -2.41
C LYS A 208 39.12 -9.03 -2.77
N GLN A 209 37.85 -9.43 -2.86
CA GLN A 209 36.77 -8.54 -3.30
C GLN A 209 36.32 -7.56 -2.20
N HIS A 210 35.77 -6.42 -2.61
CA HIS A 210 35.12 -5.44 -1.71
C HIS A 210 33.76 -5.90 -1.19
N TYR A 211 33.29 -7.06 -1.63
CA TYR A 211 32.05 -7.68 -1.17
C TYR A 211 32.30 -9.11 -0.69
N GLN A 212 31.33 -9.64 0.05
CA GLN A 212 31.31 -11.01 0.51
C GLN A 212 29.95 -11.63 0.16
N LEU A 213 29.98 -12.69 -0.63
CA LEU A 213 28.81 -13.51 -0.89
C LEU A 213 28.52 -14.38 0.33
N VAL A 214 27.29 -14.31 0.84
CA VAL A 214 26.85 -15.09 2.00
C VAL A 214 25.53 -15.79 1.73
N TRP A 215 25.21 -16.77 2.57
CA TRP A 215 23.94 -17.48 2.54
C TRP A 215 22.77 -16.53 2.81
N TRP A 216 21.74 -16.54 1.94
CA TRP A 216 20.64 -15.58 2.02
C TRP A 216 19.87 -15.62 3.34
N GLN A 217 19.79 -16.78 4.01
CA GLN A 217 19.10 -16.89 5.31
C GLN A 217 19.80 -16.10 6.43
N THR A 218 21.09 -15.80 6.27
CA THR A 218 21.86 -14.97 7.22
C THR A 218 21.74 -13.48 6.97
N ALA A 219 20.89 -13.05 6.01
CA ALA A 219 20.69 -11.64 5.68
C ALA A 219 20.27 -10.81 6.90
N GLY A 220 19.38 -11.35 7.75
CA GLY A 220 18.90 -10.68 8.96
C GLY A 220 20.01 -10.40 9.98
N ASP A 221 21.08 -11.19 9.97
CA ASP A 221 22.20 -11.13 10.93
C ASP A 221 23.39 -10.34 10.41
N LEU A 222 23.72 -10.46 9.12
CA LEU A 222 25.00 -10.01 8.58
C LEU A 222 24.91 -8.70 7.79
N LEU A 223 23.74 -8.34 7.25
CA LEU A 223 23.63 -7.21 6.34
C LEU A 223 24.16 -5.91 6.94
N ASN A 224 24.99 -5.22 6.17
CA ASN A 224 25.61 -3.95 6.55
C ASN A 224 25.17 -2.79 5.66
N TRP A 225 24.06 -2.89 4.95
CA TRP A 225 23.48 -1.80 4.17
C TRP A 225 21.95 -1.80 4.32
N ARG A 226 21.33 -0.61 4.20
CA ARG A 226 19.89 -0.46 4.40
C ARG A 226 19.13 -0.90 3.15
N ARG A 227 18.10 -1.72 3.36
CA ARG A 227 17.17 -2.21 2.33
C ARG A 227 15.87 -1.39 2.31
N PHE A 228 15.09 -1.56 1.26
CA PHE A 228 13.63 -1.36 1.34
C PHE A 228 13.01 -2.55 2.08
N PHE A 229 12.47 -2.32 3.27
CA PHE A 229 11.97 -3.37 4.17
C PHE A 229 13.01 -4.50 4.37
N ASP A 230 12.64 -5.75 4.10
CA ASP A 230 13.49 -6.93 4.13
C ASP A 230 13.94 -7.42 2.73
N VAL A 231 13.69 -6.63 1.68
CA VAL A 231 13.96 -6.98 0.27
C VAL A 231 15.43 -6.72 -0.10
N THR A 232 16.20 -7.79 -0.29
CA THR A 232 17.64 -7.73 -0.66
C THR A 232 17.88 -7.32 -2.12
N ALA A 233 16.83 -7.31 -2.93
CA ALA A 233 16.89 -6.79 -4.29
C ALA A 233 16.90 -5.24 -4.35
N LEU A 234 16.70 -4.53 -3.23
CA LEU A 234 16.54 -3.08 -3.20
C LEU A 234 17.44 -2.44 -2.14
N ILE A 235 18.42 -1.65 -2.58
CA ILE A 235 19.36 -0.90 -1.73
C ILE A 235 18.94 0.55 -1.58
N ALA A 236 18.96 1.04 -0.35
CA ALA A 236 18.48 2.38 -0.05
C ALA A 236 19.51 3.48 -0.36
N LEU A 237 19.01 4.64 -0.80
CA LEU A 237 19.76 5.85 -1.09
C LEU A 237 19.77 6.81 0.10
N ARG A 238 20.79 7.67 0.13
CA ARG A 238 20.99 8.72 1.14
C ARG A 238 20.43 10.06 0.66
N MET A 239 19.10 10.14 0.55
CA MET A 239 18.40 11.34 0.07
C MET A 239 18.59 12.59 0.95
N GLU A 240 19.09 12.44 2.18
CA GLU A 240 19.47 13.58 3.02
C GLU A 240 20.69 14.35 2.50
N ARG A 241 21.45 13.77 1.55
CA ARG A 241 22.61 14.40 0.93
C ARG A 241 22.19 15.24 -0.29
N PRO A 242 22.48 16.55 -0.33
CA PRO A 242 22.06 17.43 -1.42
C PRO A 242 22.49 16.97 -2.81
N GLU A 243 23.70 16.41 -2.95
CA GLU A 243 24.25 15.90 -4.20
C GLU A 243 23.52 14.64 -4.69
N VAL A 244 23.07 13.77 -3.78
CA VAL A 244 22.31 12.57 -4.13
C VAL A 244 20.92 12.99 -4.60
N PHE A 245 20.25 13.87 -3.83
CA PHE A 245 18.97 14.46 -4.22
C PHE A 245 19.04 15.12 -5.60
N ALA A 246 20.01 16.01 -5.81
CA ALA A 246 20.18 16.71 -7.08
C ALA A 246 20.42 15.74 -8.23
N ARG A 247 21.28 14.72 -8.05
CA ARG A 247 21.62 13.76 -9.10
C ARG A 247 20.44 12.88 -9.51
N THR A 248 19.64 12.40 -8.56
CA THR A 248 18.50 11.49 -8.84
C THR A 248 17.26 12.22 -9.34
N HIS A 249 17.12 13.52 -9.06
CA HIS A 249 15.93 14.30 -9.45
C HIS A 249 16.15 15.17 -10.70
N ALA A 250 17.39 15.33 -11.17
CA ALA A 250 17.72 16.22 -12.28
C ALA A 250 16.84 16.00 -13.53
N TYR A 251 16.66 14.75 -13.96
CA TYR A 251 15.84 14.44 -15.13
C TYR A 251 14.35 14.68 -14.85
N MET A 252 13.83 14.29 -13.68
CA MET A 252 12.44 14.58 -13.29
C MET A 252 12.15 16.09 -13.29
N PHE A 253 13.09 16.89 -12.77
CA PHE A 253 12.99 18.35 -12.81
C PHE A 253 13.01 18.89 -14.23
N ASP A 254 13.79 18.30 -15.15
CA ASP A 254 13.72 18.65 -16.58
C ASP A 254 12.34 18.34 -17.18
N LEU A 255 11.77 17.18 -16.88
CA LEU A 255 10.41 16.81 -17.31
C LEU A 255 9.38 17.84 -16.80
N TYR A 256 9.47 18.24 -15.53
CA TYR A 256 8.61 19.27 -14.96
C TYR A 256 8.83 20.63 -15.64
N ARG A 257 10.07 21.09 -15.78
CA ARG A 257 10.41 22.37 -16.42
C ARG A 257 9.87 22.45 -17.86
N ARG A 258 9.93 21.34 -18.61
CA ARG A 258 9.40 21.23 -19.98
C ARG A 258 7.87 21.09 -20.05
N GLY A 259 7.18 20.96 -18.93
CA GLY A 259 5.73 20.80 -18.87
C GLY A 259 5.23 19.39 -19.21
N LEU A 260 6.09 18.36 -19.11
CA LEU A 260 5.73 16.96 -19.38
C LEU A 260 5.04 16.28 -18.21
N ILE A 261 5.27 16.77 -16.99
CA ILE A 261 4.58 16.35 -15.77
C ILE A 261 4.07 17.57 -15.01
N ASP A 262 3.00 17.41 -14.25
CA ASP A 262 2.34 18.49 -13.48
C ASP A 262 2.61 18.37 -11.98
N GLY A 263 3.12 17.21 -11.56
CA GLY A 263 3.53 16.94 -10.20
C GLY A 263 4.02 15.52 -10.03
N VAL A 264 4.22 15.13 -8.78
CA VAL A 264 4.75 13.81 -8.42
C VAL A 264 3.97 13.15 -7.29
N ARG A 265 4.00 11.82 -7.28
CA ARG A 265 3.72 11.01 -6.10
C ARG A 265 5.05 10.43 -5.61
N VAL A 266 5.34 10.61 -4.33
CA VAL A 266 6.57 10.14 -3.68
C VAL A 266 6.31 8.78 -3.05
N ASP A 267 6.98 7.75 -3.56
CA ASP A 267 6.99 6.42 -2.99
C ASP A 267 7.70 6.37 -1.63
N HIS A 268 7.14 5.60 -0.70
CA HIS A 268 7.75 5.22 0.56
C HIS A 268 8.47 6.36 1.29
N VAL A 269 7.79 7.48 1.50
CA VAL A 269 8.37 8.69 2.13
C VAL A 269 8.90 8.40 3.55
N ASP A 270 8.30 7.42 4.24
CA ASP A 270 8.71 6.96 5.58
C ASP A 270 10.01 6.15 5.57
N GLY A 271 10.55 5.81 4.40
CA GLY A 271 11.90 5.24 4.26
C GLY A 271 13.01 6.30 4.27
N LEU A 272 12.67 7.57 4.00
CA LEU A 272 13.65 8.66 3.95
C LEU A 272 14.13 9.03 5.36
N LEU A 273 15.39 9.45 5.47
CA LEU A 273 15.91 9.88 6.77
C LEU A 273 15.25 11.17 7.25
N GLN A 274 15.15 12.17 6.36
CA GLN A 274 14.65 13.52 6.67
C GLN A 274 13.51 13.91 5.70
N PRO A 275 12.34 13.24 5.77
CA PRO A 275 11.26 13.43 4.79
C PRO A 275 10.74 14.87 4.72
N ALA A 276 10.68 15.59 5.85
CA ALA A 276 10.30 17.00 5.86
C ALA A 276 11.24 17.85 4.99
N ARG A 277 12.56 17.69 5.15
CA ARG A 277 13.55 18.43 4.36
C ARG A 277 13.51 18.03 2.89
N TYR A 278 13.32 16.74 2.61
CA TYR A 278 13.14 16.24 1.26
C TYR A 278 11.93 16.90 0.57
N CYS A 279 10.74 16.88 1.19
CA CYS A 279 9.53 17.49 0.62
C CYS A 279 9.68 19.01 0.46
N GLN A 280 10.34 19.69 1.39
CA GLN A 280 10.65 21.12 1.27
C GLN A 280 11.59 21.41 0.10
N ALA A 281 12.68 20.66 -0.05
CA ALA A 281 13.62 20.81 -1.16
C ALA A 281 12.95 20.51 -2.51
N LEU A 282 12.10 19.49 -2.55
CA LEU A 282 11.30 19.14 -3.73
C LEU A 282 10.39 20.29 -4.14
N LEU A 283 9.55 20.79 -3.22
CA LEU A 283 8.66 21.91 -3.52
C LEU A 283 9.42 23.19 -3.92
N GLN A 284 10.49 23.54 -3.19
CA GLN A 284 11.30 24.72 -3.49
C GLN A 284 11.88 24.65 -4.91
N THR A 285 12.41 23.48 -5.30
CA THR A 285 12.98 23.29 -6.64
C THR A 285 11.91 23.36 -7.71
N LEU A 286 10.74 22.73 -7.51
CA LEU A 286 9.63 22.80 -8.46
C LEU A 286 9.12 24.24 -8.61
N ASN A 287 8.92 24.97 -7.51
CA ASN A 287 8.51 26.38 -7.55
C ASN A 287 9.53 27.27 -8.26
N ALA A 288 10.83 27.01 -8.09
CA ALA A 288 11.87 27.75 -8.81
C ALA A 288 11.81 27.51 -10.33
N LEU A 289 11.36 26.33 -10.75
CA LEU A 289 11.20 25.96 -12.16
C LEU A 289 9.85 26.39 -12.75
N THR A 290 8.85 26.71 -11.93
CA THR A 290 7.50 27.10 -12.39
C THR A 290 7.51 28.27 -13.40
N PRO A 291 8.31 29.35 -13.23
CA PRO A 291 8.37 30.43 -14.23
C PRO A 291 8.90 30.00 -15.60
N GLU A 292 9.71 28.94 -15.66
CA GLU A 292 10.29 28.40 -16.91
C GLU A 292 9.32 27.49 -17.67
N ARG A 293 8.21 27.07 -17.04
CA ARG A 293 7.18 26.23 -17.66
C ARG A 293 6.38 27.00 -18.72
N PRO A 294 5.75 26.28 -19.68
CA PRO A 294 4.73 26.85 -20.56
C PRO A 294 3.69 27.65 -19.77
N GLU A 295 3.25 28.79 -20.29
CA GLU A 295 2.43 29.77 -19.57
C GLU A 295 1.13 29.17 -18.99
N ASN A 296 0.51 28.25 -19.72
CA ASN A 296 -0.72 27.56 -19.32
C ASN A 296 -0.52 26.43 -18.29
N LEU A 297 0.72 26.19 -17.83
CA LEU A 297 1.08 25.12 -16.91
C LEU A 297 1.79 25.64 -15.64
N ARG A 298 1.68 26.94 -15.35
CA ARG A 298 2.36 27.60 -14.22
C ARG A 298 1.58 27.53 -12.90
N ASP A 299 0.64 26.60 -12.78
CA ASP A 299 -0.05 26.31 -11.53
C ASP A 299 0.93 25.74 -10.49
N ALA A 300 0.51 25.74 -9.22
CA ALA A 300 1.32 25.19 -8.13
C ALA A 300 1.61 23.69 -8.38
N PRO A 301 2.84 23.21 -8.12
CA PRO A 301 3.18 21.81 -8.30
C PRO A 301 2.38 20.89 -7.37
N ILE A 302 1.96 19.76 -7.90
CA ILE A 302 1.24 18.72 -7.15
C ILE A 302 2.27 17.78 -6.51
N ILE A 303 2.16 17.53 -5.20
CA ILE A 303 3.06 16.58 -4.51
C ILE A 303 2.21 15.69 -3.60
N PHE A 304 2.05 14.43 -3.96
CA PHE A 304 1.48 13.41 -3.09
C PHE A 304 2.58 12.60 -2.42
N VAL A 305 2.32 12.09 -1.22
CA VAL A 305 3.22 11.16 -0.54
C VAL A 305 2.50 9.87 -0.22
N GLU A 306 3.11 8.74 -0.53
CA GLU A 306 2.69 7.48 0.05
C GLU A 306 3.11 7.44 1.51
N LYS A 307 2.13 7.62 2.40
CA LYS A 307 2.32 7.58 3.85
C LYS A 307 1.10 6.94 4.49
N ILE A 308 1.33 5.89 5.28
CA ILE A 308 0.28 5.20 6.00
C ILE A 308 0.04 5.88 7.35
N LEU A 309 -1.15 6.41 7.56
CA LEU A 309 -1.54 7.06 8.82
C LEU A 309 -2.20 6.05 9.76
N SER A 310 -1.63 5.86 10.95
CA SER A 310 -2.27 5.07 12.00
C SER A 310 -3.46 5.81 12.62
N SER A 311 -4.32 5.12 13.37
CA SER A 311 -5.50 5.74 13.99
C SER A 311 -5.13 6.93 14.88
N GLY A 312 -5.67 8.11 14.57
CA GLY A 312 -5.38 9.36 15.27
C GLY A 312 -4.06 10.03 14.87
N GLU A 313 -3.31 9.44 13.94
CA GLU A 313 -2.17 10.09 13.29
C GLU A 313 -2.63 11.15 12.29
N ARG A 314 -1.79 12.16 12.10
CA ARG A 314 -1.97 13.24 11.14
C ARG A 314 -0.70 13.37 10.34
N LEU A 315 -0.81 13.76 9.07
CA LEU A 315 0.36 14.09 8.28
C LEU A 315 1.06 15.31 8.93
N PRO A 316 2.39 15.31 9.10
CA PRO A 316 3.08 16.43 9.72
C PRO A 316 2.83 17.75 9.00
N GLU A 317 2.38 18.78 9.73
CA GLU A 317 1.99 20.09 9.16
C GLU A 317 3.12 20.83 8.43
N ASN A 318 4.38 20.50 8.72
CA ASN A 318 5.55 21.11 8.10
C ASN A 318 5.98 20.44 6.79
N TRP A 319 5.24 19.42 6.31
CA TRP A 319 5.47 18.80 5.02
C TRP A 319 4.63 19.54 3.97
N PRO A 320 5.27 20.25 3.02
CA PRO A 320 4.52 21.09 2.10
C PRO A 320 4.07 20.24 0.89
N VAL A 321 3.07 19.39 1.13
CA VAL A 321 2.55 18.40 0.17
C VAL A 321 1.04 18.55 0.01
N SER A 322 0.49 18.11 -1.12
CA SER A 322 -0.94 18.11 -1.42
C SER A 322 -1.73 17.14 -0.53
N GLY A 323 -1.07 16.09 -0.01
CA GLY A 323 -1.64 15.11 0.92
C GLY A 323 -1.06 13.71 0.73
N THR A 324 -1.73 12.72 1.32
CA THR A 324 -1.41 11.29 1.15
C THR A 324 -1.95 10.74 -0.16
N THR A 325 -1.64 9.47 -0.45
CA THR A 325 -2.28 8.68 -1.52
C THR A 325 -3.65 8.09 -1.16
N GLY A 326 -4.20 8.41 0.03
CA GLY A 326 -5.61 8.17 0.36
C GLY A 326 -5.95 6.91 1.14
N TYR A 327 -4.97 6.14 1.66
CA TYR A 327 -5.27 4.99 2.53
C TYR A 327 -6.04 5.36 3.81
N ASP A 328 -5.85 6.59 4.30
CA ASP A 328 -6.64 7.15 5.40
C ASP A 328 -8.12 7.36 5.02
N SER A 329 -8.41 7.70 3.77
CA SER A 329 -9.79 7.77 3.26
C SER A 329 -10.40 6.37 3.07
N LEU A 330 -9.61 5.40 2.62
CA LEU A 330 -10.01 3.99 2.54
C LEU A 330 -10.42 3.48 3.92
N GLU A 331 -9.58 3.71 4.93
CA GLU A 331 -9.85 3.34 6.32
C GLU A 331 -11.11 4.01 6.86
N GLN A 332 -11.27 5.31 6.60
CA GLN A 332 -12.45 6.07 7.02
C GLN A 332 -13.75 5.48 6.45
N VAL A 333 -13.79 5.19 5.16
CA VAL A 333 -14.97 4.60 4.50
C VAL A 333 -15.19 3.16 4.97
N SER A 334 -14.13 2.38 5.11
CA SER A 334 -14.21 1.03 5.65
C SER A 334 -14.82 1.02 7.05
N LEU A 335 -14.32 1.86 7.98
CA LEU A 335 -14.86 1.95 9.34
C LEU A 335 -16.33 2.36 9.37
N LEU A 336 -16.77 3.18 8.41
CA LEU A 336 -18.15 3.60 8.25
C LEU A 336 -19.04 2.44 7.77
N LEU A 337 -18.59 1.55 6.90
CA LEU A 337 -19.49 0.56 6.28
C LEU A 337 -19.63 -0.74 7.08
N HIS A 338 -18.77 -1.01 8.07
CA HIS A 338 -18.92 -2.16 8.97
C HIS A 338 -20.05 -1.94 9.99
N HIS A 339 -20.90 -2.95 10.18
CA HIS A 339 -22.05 -2.90 11.07
C HIS A 339 -21.68 -3.23 12.52
N PRO A 340 -21.90 -2.34 13.50
CA PRO A 340 -21.41 -2.52 14.88
C PRO A 340 -21.90 -3.80 15.56
N ALA A 341 -23.13 -4.26 15.27
CA ALA A 341 -23.65 -5.53 15.79
C ALA A 341 -22.87 -6.79 15.32
N GLY A 342 -21.97 -6.65 14.33
CA GLY A 342 -21.06 -7.71 13.91
C GLY A 342 -19.88 -7.92 14.86
N GLU A 343 -19.46 -6.89 15.61
CA GLU A 343 -18.18 -6.92 16.33
C GLU A 343 -18.11 -8.10 17.32
N GLU A 344 -19.08 -8.20 18.23
CA GLU A 344 -19.06 -9.21 19.28
C GLU A 344 -19.30 -10.63 18.74
N ARG A 345 -20.16 -10.77 17.73
CA ARG A 345 -20.43 -12.06 17.07
C ARG A 345 -19.18 -12.58 16.37
N LEU A 346 -18.49 -11.71 15.62
CA LEU A 346 -17.27 -12.06 14.91
C LEU A 346 -16.08 -12.25 15.87
N ASN A 347 -16.02 -11.50 16.98
CA ASN A 347 -15.05 -11.75 18.05
C ASN A 347 -15.24 -13.14 18.66
N THR A 348 -16.49 -13.52 18.95
CA THR A 348 -16.82 -14.83 19.50
C THR A 348 -16.46 -15.95 18.52
N LEU A 349 -16.83 -15.79 17.24
CA LEU A 349 -16.47 -16.74 16.19
C LEU A 349 -14.94 -16.87 16.07
N TRP A 350 -14.23 -15.75 15.97
CA TRP A 350 -12.77 -15.77 15.86
C TRP A 350 -12.10 -16.38 17.10
N ALA A 351 -12.60 -16.13 18.31
CA ALA A 351 -12.05 -16.74 19.53
C ALA A 351 -12.16 -18.27 19.55
N GLN A 352 -13.06 -18.87 18.76
CA GLN A 352 -13.20 -20.32 18.61
C GLN A 352 -12.26 -20.91 17.55
N LEU A 353 -11.80 -20.10 16.59
CA LEU A 353 -11.07 -20.56 15.40
C LEU A 353 -9.62 -20.12 15.38
N GLY A 354 -9.38 -18.89 15.79
CA GLY A 354 -8.13 -18.19 15.70
C GLY A 354 -7.24 -18.40 16.91
N PRO A 355 -5.91 -18.33 16.75
CA PRO A 355 -4.99 -18.61 17.84
C PRO A 355 -5.12 -17.55 18.95
N HIS A 356 -5.21 -16.26 18.59
CA HIS A 356 -5.09 -15.13 19.52
C HIS A 356 -5.89 -13.88 19.09
N PRO A 357 -6.22 -12.95 20.02
CA PRO A 357 -6.75 -11.63 19.69
C PRO A 357 -5.71 -10.76 18.98
N TYR A 358 -6.15 -9.78 18.18
CA TYR A 358 -5.27 -9.00 17.30
C TYR A 358 -4.07 -8.34 18.01
N PRO A 359 -4.20 -7.69 19.18
CA PRO A 359 -3.04 -7.09 19.85
C PRO A 359 -1.94 -8.10 20.20
N LYS A 360 -2.30 -9.36 20.45
CA LYS A 360 -1.33 -10.44 20.68
C LYS A 360 -0.73 -10.93 19.36
N VAL A 361 -1.54 -11.09 18.32
CA VAL A 361 -1.07 -11.44 16.96
C VAL A 361 -0.04 -10.42 16.47
N MET A 362 -0.36 -9.12 16.53
CA MET A 362 0.53 -8.03 16.10
C MET A 362 1.84 -8.03 16.89
N ARG A 363 1.75 -8.21 18.22
CA ARG A 363 2.95 -8.26 19.06
C ARG A 363 3.84 -9.44 18.70
N THR A 364 3.28 -10.63 18.51
CA THR A 364 4.03 -11.83 18.10
C THR A 364 4.68 -11.63 16.74
N ALA A 365 3.94 -11.09 15.75
CA ALA A 365 4.49 -10.80 14.43
C ALA A 365 5.66 -9.79 14.50
N ARG A 366 5.54 -8.74 15.31
CA ARG A 366 6.64 -7.78 15.54
C ARG A 366 7.86 -8.45 16.15
N ASP A 367 7.63 -9.30 17.14
CA ASP A 367 8.70 -10.01 17.84
C ASP A 367 9.47 -10.95 16.89
N GLU A 368 8.76 -11.72 16.08
CA GLU A 368 9.37 -12.60 15.07
C GLU A 368 10.17 -11.80 14.04
N LYS A 369 9.63 -10.71 13.49
CA LYS A 369 10.35 -9.88 12.50
C LYS A 369 11.57 -9.18 13.10
N LEU A 370 11.48 -8.74 14.36
CA LEU A 370 12.59 -8.13 15.08
C LEU A 370 13.72 -9.13 15.35
N ASN A 371 13.40 -10.40 15.60
CA ASN A 371 14.37 -11.47 15.87
C ASN A 371 14.74 -12.29 14.62
N SER A 372 14.33 -11.85 13.42
CA SER A 372 14.70 -12.48 12.15
C SER A 372 15.19 -11.40 11.15
N SER A 373 14.33 -10.94 10.25
CA SER A 373 14.68 -10.03 9.15
C SER A 373 15.32 -8.71 9.59
N PHE A 374 15.06 -8.25 10.82
CA PHE A 374 15.56 -6.99 11.38
C PHE A 374 16.51 -7.16 12.57
N TYR A 375 16.97 -8.38 12.85
CA TYR A 375 17.81 -8.67 14.02
C TYR A 375 19.06 -7.78 14.08
N LYS A 376 19.82 -7.68 12.99
CA LYS A 376 21.02 -6.86 12.92
C LYS A 376 20.75 -5.38 13.16
N MET A 377 19.70 -4.84 12.54
CA MET A 377 19.29 -3.44 12.73
C MET A 377 18.93 -3.15 14.19
N PHE A 378 18.26 -4.09 14.85
CA PHE A 378 17.92 -4.00 16.27
C PHE A 378 19.17 -4.06 17.16
N GLN A 379 20.11 -4.99 16.90
CA GLN A 379 21.35 -5.10 17.65
C GLN A 379 22.23 -3.86 17.49
N ASP A 380 22.35 -3.33 16.28
CA ASP A 380 23.11 -2.10 16.00
C ASP A 380 22.54 -0.89 16.76
N LEU A 381 21.22 -0.78 16.80
CA LEU A 381 20.55 0.26 17.56
C LEU A 381 20.80 0.11 19.07
N ALA A 382 20.67 -1.11 19.62
CA ALA A 382 20.95 -1.38 21.02
C ALA A 382 22.41 -1.08 21.39
N GLN A 383 23.35 -1.45 20.51
CA GLN A 383 24.77 -1.16 20.66
C GLN A 383 25.04 0.35 20.60
N SER A 384 24.42 1.07 19.67
CA SER A 384 24.57 2.53 19.58
C SER A 384 24.02 3.24 20.81
N LEU A 385 22.88 2.79 21.36
CA LEU A 385 22.33 3.32 22.60
C LEU A 385 23.24 3.03 23.81
N LYS A 386 23.96 1.90 23.81
CA LYS A 386 24.89 1.54 24.89
C LYS A 386 26.02 2.55 25.09
N GLU A 387 26.45 3.22 24.03
CA GLU A 387 27.51 4.23 24.07
C GLU A 387 27.15 5.46 24.92
N PHE A 388 25.86 5.70 25.19
CA PHE A 388 25.38 6.80 26.04
C PHE A 388 25.39 6.47 27.55
N PHE A 389 25.73 5.23 27.91
CA PHE A 389 25.74 4.77 29.31
C PHE A 389 27.16 4.43 29.75
N PRO A 390 27.76 5.26 30.64
CA PRO A 390 29.09 5.03 31.19
C PRO A 390 29.25 3.63 31.81
N PRO A 391 30.45 3.02 31.76
CA PRO A 391 30.71 1.70 32.34
C PRO A 391 30.28 1.57 33.81
N GLU A 392 30.43 2.63 34.61
CA GLU A 392 30.11 2.65 36.05
C GLU A 392 28.61 2.47 36.33
N GLN A 393 27.74 2.74 35.35
CA GLN A 393 26.30 2.50 35.50
C GLN A 393 25.93 1.02 35.37
N ASN A 394 26.85 0.13 34.96
CA ASN A 394 26.64 -1.31 34.81
C ASN A 394 25.43 -1.70 33.94
N ILE A 395 25.00 -0.82 33.03
CA ILE A 395 23.93 -1.09 32.07
C ILE A 395 24.52 -1.91 30.92
N THR A 396 24.05 -3.13 30.71
CA THR A 396 24.53 -4.01 29.62
C THR A 396 23.78 -3.75 28.32
N GLN A 397 24.37 -4.13 27.18
CA GLN A 397 23.67 -4.11 25.88
C GLN A 397 22.41 -4.98 25.91
N HIS A 398 22.48 -6.14 26.57
CA HIS A 398 21.33 -7.02 26.77
C HIS A 398 20.17 -6.32 27.51
N ALA A 399 20.45 -5.59 28.60
CA ALA A 399 19.43 -4.84 29.32
C ALA A 399 18.78 -3.76 28.46
N ILE A 400 19.58 -3.06 27.63
CA ILE A 400 19.07 -2.08 26.66
C ILE A 400 18.19 -2.76 25.62
N ALA A 401 18.62 -3.88 25.05
CA ALA A 401 17.87 -4.64 24.07
C ALA A 401 16.50 -5.09 24.64
N CYS A 402 16.45 -5.65 25.85
CA CYS A 402 15.18 -6.07 26.47
C CYS A 402 14.20 -4.89 26.64
N VAL A 403 14.67 -3.73 27.09
CA VAL A 403 13.80 -2.55 27.27
C VAL A 403 13.39 -1.96 25.92
N LEU A 404 14.32 -1.87 24.97
CA LEU A 404 14.07 -1.35 23.63
C LEU A 404 13.06 -2.22 22.86
N GLN A 405 13.18 -3.56 22.95
CA GLN A 405 12.24 -4.50 22.38
C GLN A 405 10.82 -4.20 22.86
N GLU A 406 10.61 -4.01 24.17
CA GLU A 406 9.26 -3.67 24.69
C GLU A 406 8.71 -2.35 24.15
N ILE A 407 9.56 -1.35 23.90
CA ILE A 407 9.15 -0.09 23.25
C ILE A 407 8.74 -0.36 21.79
N LEU A 408 9.56 -1.08 21.02
CA LEU A 408 9.33 -1.38 19.60
C LEU A 408 8.08 -2.25 19.39
N LEU A 409 7.88 -3.27 20.24
CA LEU A 409 6.70 -4.13 20.19
C LEU A 409 5.40 -3.36 20.49
N ALA A 410 5.47 -2.29 21.28
CA ALA A 410 4.34 -1.46 21.66
C ALA A 410 4.18 -0.20 20.80
N PHE A 411 5.00 -0.01 19.76
CA PHE A 411 5.02 1.24 19.01
C PHE A 411 3.71 1.44 18.21
N PRO A 412 3.02 2.59 18.33
CA PRO A 412 1.66 2.74 17.81
C PRO A 412 1.59 3.25 16.36
N VAL A 413 2.70 3.75 15.80
CA VAL A 413 2.77 4.36 14.45
C VAL A 413 3.95 3.79 13.65
N TYR A 414 3.98 3.99 12.33
CA TYR A 414 5.09 3.53 11.48
C TYR A 414 6.44 4.08 11.96
N ARG A 415 6.51 5.39 12.21
CA ARG A 415 7.71 6.04 12.74
C ARG A 415 7.38 7.37 13.40
N ILE A 416 8.36 7.87 14.13
CA ILE A 416 8.36 9.23 14.68
C ILE A 416 9.15 10.19 13.79
N TYR A 417 8.86 11.48 13.93
CA TYR A 417 9.47 12.57 13.20
C TYR A 417 10.03 13.63 14.13
N PHE A 418 11.24 14.06 13.80
CA PHE A 418 11.92 15.18 14.43
C PHE A 418 11.62 16.46 13.65
N SER A 419 11.35 17.55 14.38
CA SER A 419 11.50 18.91 13.86
C SER A 419 12.99 19.28 13.81
N GLU A 420 13.33 20.46 13.31
CA GLU A 420 14.73 20.90 13.21
C GLU A 420 15.50 20.89 14.54
N THR A 421 14.79 21.06 15.67
CA THR A 421 15.42 21.24 17.00
C THR A 421 14.94 20.27 18.09
N LYS A 422 13.84 19.55 17.88
CA LYS A 422 13.31 18.56 18.84
C LYS A 422 12.38 17.52 18.20
N LEU A 423 12.11 16.42 18.90
CA LEU A 423 11.00 15.53 18.57
C LEU A 423 9.68 16.30 18.48
N SER A 424 8.88 16.08 17.43
CA SER A 424 7.57 16.71 17.26
C SER A 424 6.63 16.35 18.42
N GLU A 425 5.65 17.21 18.70
CA GLU A 425 4.71 17.01 19.81
C GLU A 425 3.92 15.71 19.67
N GLN A 426 3.38 15.46 18.48
CA GLN A 426 2.68 14.21 18.14
C GLN A 426 3.59 12.99 18.33
N SER A 427 4.84 13.04 17.85
CA SER A 427 5.79 11.94 18.02
C SER A 427 6.18 11.68 19.49
N ARG A 428 6.24 12.75 20.30
CA ARG A 428 6.48 12.63 21.75
C ARG A 428 5.33 11.91 22.46
N SER A 429 4.09 12.11 22.00
CA SER A 429 2.92 11.38 22.50
C SER A 429 3.05 9.89 22.20
N TYR A 430 3.37 9.51 20.96
CA TYR A 430 3.51 8.10 20.57
C TYR A 430 4.65 7.38 21.30
N LEU A 431 5.81 8.03 21.43
CA LEU A 431 6.90 7.47 22.23
C LEU A 431 6.50 7.32 23.70
N SER A 432 5.74 8.26 24.24
CA SER A 432 5.25 8.17 25.62
C SER A 432 4.26 7.03 25.81
N GLU A 433 3.32 6.85 24.88
CA GLU A 433 2.37 5.74 24.84
C GLU A 433 3.11 4.40 24.79
N ALA A 434 4.05 4.22 23.86
CA ALA A 434 4.84 3.00 23.74
C ALA A 434 5.60 2.69 25.05
N CYS A 435 6.19 3.69 25.69
CA CYS A 435 6.86 3.52 26.98
C CYS A 435 5.89 3.15 28.12
N GLU A 436 4.68 3.73 28.18
CA GLU A 436 3.69 3.34 29.19
C GLU A 436 3.19 1.91 28.99
N HIS A 437 3.09 1.44 27.74
CA HIS A 437 2.81 0.03 27.45
C HIS A 437 3.98 -0.89 27.83
N ALA A 438 5.22 -0.49 27.51
CA ALA A 438 6.43 -1.23 27.88
C ALA A 438 6.56 -1.37 29.41
N LYS A 439 6.28 -0.29 30.16
CA LYS A 439 6.31 -0.26 31.63
C LYS A 439 5.41 -1.31 32.28
N LYS A 440 4.29 -1.67 31.66
CA LYS A 440 3.37 -2.70 32.19
C LYS A 440 3.91 -4.12 32.06
N ARG A 441 4.91 -4.34 31.20
CA ARG A 441 5.50 -5.67 30.91
C ARG A 441 6.89 -5.83 31.48
N LEU A 442 7.62 -4.73 31.63
CA LEU A 442 8.97 -4.75 32.16
C LEU A 442 8.98 -4.98 33.68
N PRO A 443 9.97 -5.73 34.20
CA PRO A 443 10.16 -5.87 35.64
C PRO A 443 10.56 -4.52 36.26
N ALA A 444 10.22 -4.33 37.55
CA ALA A 444 10.40 -3.05 38.24
C ALA A 444 11.83 -2.48 38.16
N HIS A 445 12.86 -3.33 38.18
CA HIS A 445 14.26 -2.92 38.09
C HIS A 445 14.65 -2.35 36.71
N SER A 446 13.90 -2.63 35.65
CA SER A 446 14.15 -2.14 34.28
C SER A 446 13.51 -0.77 34.00
N ILE A 447 12.61 -0.29 34.86
CA ILE A 447 11.87 0.96 34.67
C ILE A 447 12.77 2.21 34.66
N PRO A 448 13.84 2.33 35.48
CA PRO A 448 14.78 3.44 35.38
C PRO A 448 15.47 3.50 34.00
N LEU A 449 15.84 2.34 33.45
CA LEU A 449 16.43 2.25 32.11
C LEU A 449 15.43 2.65 31.02
N LEU A 450 14.17 2.23 31.13
CA LEU A 450 13.08 2.68 30.25
C LEU A 450 12.95 4.20 30.22
N MET A 451 12.99 4.86 31.39
CA MET A 451 12.90 6.31 31.47
C MET A 451 14.12 7.00 30.85
N SER A 452 15.32 6.43 31.04
CA SER A 452 16.55 6.92 30.39
C SER A 452 16.48 6.79 28.87
N LEU A 453 16.04 5.63 28.34
CA LEU A 453 15.86 5.42 26.90
C LEU A 453 14.79 6.35 26.33
N LYS A 454 13.64 6.51 27.00
CA LYS A 454 12.61 7.48 26.61
C LYS A 454 13.19 8.89 26.48
N LYS A 455 14.02 9.30 27.43
CA LYS A 455 14.69 10.62 27.41
C LYS A 455 15.64 10.73 26.22
N LEU A 456 16.50 9.74 25.98
CA LEU A 456 17.44 9.73 24.85
C LEU A 456 16.72 9.78 23.50
N LEU A 457 15.70 8.93 23.32
CA LEU A 457 14.88 8.89 22.10
C LEU A 457 14.06 10.17 21.88
N SER A 458 13.84 11.00 22.91
CA SER A 458 13.13 12.27 22.82
C SER A 458 14.02 13.48 22.50
N GLN A 459 15.35 13.34 22.58
CA GLN A 459 16.31 14.42 22.32
C GLN A 459 16.68 14.46 20.84
N ILE A 460 17.45 15.46 20.40
CA ILE A 460 18.17 15.41 19.11
C ILE A 460 19.63 15.17 19.44
N SER A 461 20.21 14.14 18.83
CA SER A 461 21.66 13.94 18.87
C SER A 461 22.31 14.88 17.86
N PRO A 462 23.41 15.59 18.19
CA PRO A 462 24.15 16.34 17.19
C PRO A 462 24.57 15.38 16.07
N LEU A 463 24.31 15.79 14.82
CA LEU A 463 24.68 15.05 13.62
C LEU A 463 26.21 14.83 13.64
N SER A 464 26.65 13.57 13.66
CA SER A 464 28.02 13.24 13.28
C SER A 464 28.04 13.04 11.76
N SER A 465 29.04 13.58 11.06
CA SER A 465 29.10 13.51 9.60
C SER A 465 29.26 12.08 9.06
N ASP A 466 29.86 11.19 9.87
CA ASP A 466 30.38 9.91 9.37
C ASP A 466 29.68 8.67 9.97
N ARG A 467 28.90 8.82 11.05
CA ARG A 467 28.19 7.69 11.71
C ARG A 467 26.70 8.00 11.89
N LYS A 468 25.85 7.02 11.56
CA LYS A 468 24.41 7.10 11.84
C LYS A 468 24.18 7.31 13.33
N SER A 469 23.32 8.25 13.68
CA SER A 469 22.86 8.39 15.05
C SER A 469 21.91 7.25 15.41
N PHE A 470 21.74 6.96 16.70
CA PHE A 470 20.72 6.01 17.16
C PHE A 470 19.29 6.41 16.73
N GLN A 471 19.06 7.69 16.44
CA GLN A 471 17.76 8.20 16.00
C GLN A 471 17.47 7.78 14.57
N ASP A 472 18.48 7.90 13.70
CA ASP A 472 18.43 7.45 12.32
C ASP A 472 18.17 5.94 12.26
N MET A 473 18.88 5.18 13.10
CA MET A 473 18.67 3.73 13.21
C MET A 473 17.29 3.39 13.77
N PHE A 474 16.80 4.13 14.76
CA PHE A 474 15.46 3.92 15.34
C PHE A 474 14.36 4.10 14.28
N VAL A 475 14.37 5.21 13.55
CA VAL A 475 13.31 5.50 12.57
C VAL A 475 13.40 4.59 11.33
N HIS A 476 14.59 4.18 10.92
CA HIS A 476 14.77 3.20 9.86
C HIS A 476 14.41 1.77 10.30
N LEU A 477 14.30 1.49 11.60
CA LEU A 477 13.83 0.20 12.12
C LEU A 477 12.32 0.18 12.33
N THR A 478 11.72 1.24 12.91
CA THR A 478 10.29 1.21 13.24
C THR A 478 9.40 1.11 11.99
N ALA A 479 9.70 1.87 10.93
CA ALA A 479 8.89 1.90 9.72
C ALA A 479 8.76 0.52 9.04
N PRO A 480 9.86 -0.18 8.69
CA PRO A 480 9.77 -1.52 8.10
C PRO A 480 9.23 -2.56 9.08
N LEU A 481 9.50 -2.41 10.39
CA LEU A 481 8.98 -3.33 11.41
C LEU A 481 7.45 -3.28 11.43
N VAL A 482 6.84 -2.10 11.43
CA VAL A 482 5.37 -1.96 11.43
C VAL A 482 4.76 -2.53 10.16
N ALA A 483 5.29 -2.19 8.99
CA ALA A 483 4.78 -2.70 7.71
C ALA A 483 4.86 -4.24 7.64
N LYS A 484 6.06 -4.81 7.83
CA LYS A 484 6.27 -6.26 7.66
C LYS A 484 5.61 -7.12 8.74
N SER A 485 5.40 -6.58 9.96
CA SER A 485 4.69 -7.31 11.01
C SER A 485 3.17 -7.16 10.93
N GLY A 486 2.68 -5.99 10.49
CA GLY A 486 1.26 -5.71 10.36
C GLY A 486 0.70 -6.25 9.06
N GLU A 487 1.05 -5.57 7.96
CA GLU A 487 0.46 -5.77 6.64
C GLU A 487 0.77 -7.13 6.02
N ASP A 488 1.99 -7.61 6.24
CA ASP A 488 2.52 -8.82 5.62
C ASP A 488 2.61 -10.01 6.60
N THR A 489 2.02 -9.90 7.79
CA THR A 489 1.98 -11.02 8.73
C THR A 489 0.72 -11.00 9.57
N ALA A 490 0.48 -9.98 10.40
CA ALA A 490 -0.68 -9.94 11.29
C ALA A 490 -2.01 -9.94 10.52
N PHE A 491 -2.10 -9.24 9.39
CA PHE A 491 -3.27 -9.25 8.49
C PHE A 491 -3.58 -10.62 7.90
N TYR A 492 -2.59 -11.50 7.80
CA TYR A 492 -2.81 -12.86 7.34
C TYR A 492 -3.12 -13.81 8.51
N ARG A 493 -2.82 -13.43 9.76
CA ARG A 493 -3.03 -14.25 10.96
C ARG A 493 -4.33 -13.95 11.72
N TYR A 494 -4.97 -12.82 11.47
CA TYR A 494 -6.16 -12.36 12.20
C TYR A 494 -7.39 -12.31 11.28
N ASP A 495 -8.03 -13.45 11.08
CA ASP A 495 -9.05 -13.59 10.03
C ASP A 495 -10.47 -13.27 10.50
N ARG A 496 -10.63 -12.55 11.63
CA ARG A 496 -11.95 -12.18 12.17
C ARG A 496 -12.89 -11.66 11.09
N LEU A 497 -12.39 -10.75 10.26
CA LEU A 497 -13.06 -10.29 9.05
C LEU A 497 -12.04 -9.68 8.08
N LEU A 498 -11.85 -10.29 6.90
CA LEU A 498 -10.77 -9.92 5.98
C LEU A 498 -10.92 -8.52 5.35
N SER A 499 -12.12 -7.92 5.34
CA SER A 499 -12.31 -6.52 4.91
C SER A 499 -11.66 -5.50 5.83
N ARG A 500 -11.26 -5.90 7.05
CA ARG A 500 -10.47 -5.08 7.98
C ARG A 500 -8.97 -5.34 7.91
N ASN A 501 -8.51 -6.20 7.00
CA ASN A 501 -7.10 -6.56 6.83
C ASN A 501 -6.58 -5.97 5.51
N GLU A 502 -6.48 -4.64 5.50
CA GLU A 502 -6.10 -3.85 4.32
C GLU A 502 -5.06 -2.78 4.68
N VAL A 503 -4.21 -2.39 3.73
CA VAL A 503 -3.16 -1.39 3.93
C VAL A 503 -3.77 -0.10 4.49
N GLY A 504 -3.17 0.43 5.57
CA GLY A 504 -3.66 1.60 6.30
C GLY A 504 -4.84 1.40 7.24
N THR A 505 -5.34 0.17 7.38
CA THR A 505 -6.39 -0.16 8.35
C THR A 505 -5.81 -0.66 9.67
N ASP A 506 -6.57 -0.49 10.76
CA ASP A 506 -6.29 -1.16 12.04
C ASP A 506 -7.37 -2.21 12.34
N PRO A 507 -7.07 -3.51 12.18
CA PRO A 507 -7.99 -4.60 12.53
C PRO A 507 -8.44 -4.61 13.99
N ALA A 508 -7.75 -3.93 14.91
CA ALA A 508 -8.23 -3.76 16.29
C ALA A 508 -9.51 -2.92 16.35
N ILE A 509 -9.67 -1.97 15.42
CA ILE A 509 -10.80 -1.06 15.34
C ILE A 509 -11.78 -1.62 14.31
N PHE A 510 -12.93 -2.09 14.80
CA PHE A 510 -13.89 -2.78 13.94
C PHE A 510 -14.72 -1.82 13.08
N CYS A 511 -15.33 -0.79 13.69
CA CYS A 511 -16.16 0.20 13.00
C CYS A 511 -16.11 1.55 13.72
N LYS A 512 -16.55 2.62 13.03
CA LYS A 512 -16.83 3.93 13.63
C LYS A 512 -18.18 4.48 13.15
N GLY A 513 -18.78 5.36 13.96
CA GLY A 513 -20.06 5.99 13.66
C GLY A 513 -19.96 7.16 12.68
N ILE A 514 -21.13 7.64 12.24
CA ILE A 514 -21.31 8.72 11.27
C ILE A 514 -20.61 10.03 11.71
N HIS A 515 -20.66 10.37 13.00
CA HIS A 515 -19.96 11.54 13.53
C HIS A 515 -18.43 11.49 13.29
N ALA A 516 -17.80 10.33 13.52
CA ALA A 516 -16.36 10.18 13.30
C ALA A 516 -15.99 10.30 11.81
N PHE A 517 -16.88 9.83 10.92
CA PHE A 517 -16.74 10.02 9.49
C PHE A 517 -16.73 11.52 9.11
N HIS A 518 -17.70 12.31 9.57
CA HIS A 518 -17.72 13.75 9.28
C HIS A 518 -16.54 14.51 9.89
N GLN A 519 -16.13 14.17 11.12
CA GLN A 519 -14.98 14.78 11.77
C GLN A 519 -13.68 14.57 10.98
N THR A 520 -13.53 13.40 10.35
CA THR A 520 -12.38 13.10 9.49
C THR A 520 -12.40 13.94 8.21
N ASN A 521 -13.57 14.13 7.59
CA ASN A 521 -13.73 15.02 6.43
C ASN A 521 -13.37 16.48 6.77
N LEU A 522 -13.85 17.00 7.91
CA LEU A 522 -13.51 18.35 8.38
C LEU A 522 -12.00 18.50 8.63
N THR A 523 -11.37 17.48 9.23
CA THR A 523 -9.92 17.49 9.50
C THR A 523 -9.11 17.51 8.20
N ARG A 524 -9.52 16.72 7.19
CA ARG A 524 -8.88 16.71 5.87
C ARG A 524 -9.02 18.05 5.17
N LEU A 525 -10.24 18.61 5.13
CA LEU A 525 -10.51 19.92 4.54
C LEU A 525 -9.66 21.04 5.16
N ALA A 526 -9.45 21.00 6.48
CA ALA A 526 -8.66 22.01 7.19
C ALA A 526 -7.14 21.87 6.99
N SER A 527 -6.64 20.67 6.65
CA SER A 527 -5.19 20.40 6.60
C SER A 527 -4.66 20.13 5.20
N HIS A 528 -5.27 19.18 4.48
CA HIS A 528 -4.84 18.73 3.15
C HIS A 528 -6.09 18.54 2.26
N PRO A 529 -6.76 19.63 1.87
CA PRO A 529 -8.03 19.57 1.12
C PRO A 529 -7.89 18.94 -0.28
N GLN A 530 -6.66 18.75 -0.76
CA GLN A 530 -6.34 18.12 -2.05
C GLN A 530 -5.81 16.69 -1.91
N ALA A 531 -5.76 16.11 -0.70
CA ALA A 531 -5.30 14.73 -0.50
C ALA A 531 -6.10 13.76 -1.38
N LEU A 532 -5.43 12.72 -1.88
CA LEU A 532 -6.10 11.70 -2.68
C LEU A 532 -7.10 10.92 -1.83
N LEU A 533 -8.19 10.51 -2.47
CA LEU A 533 -9.23 9.68 -1.89
C LEU A 533 -9.23 8.36 -2.67
N CYS A 534 -8.73 7.30 -2.06
CA CYS A 534 -8.63 5.99 -2.71
C CYS A 534 -9.48 4.94 -2.01
N THR A 535 -9.89 3.95 -2.78
CA THR A 535 -10.54 2.72 -2.28
C THR A 535 -9.87 1.48 -2.87
N ALA A 536 -9.05 1.61 -3.91
CA ALA A 536 -8.18 0.56 -4.40
C ALA A 536 -6.87 1.19 -4.91
N THR A 537 -5.77 0.45 -4.78
CA THR A 537 -4.45 0.82 -5.31
C THR A 537 -3.79 -0.41 -5.96
N HIS A 538 -2.51 -0.35 -6.35
CA HIS A 538 -1.77 -1.54 -6.78
C HIS A 538 -1.27 -2.41 -5.63
N ASP A 539 -1.38 -1.95 -4.38
CA ASP A 539 -0.89 -2.66 -3.17
C ASP A 539 -2.02 -3.09 -2.23
N HIS A 540 -3.28 -2.88 -2.63
CA HIS A 540 -4.41 -3.37 -1.85
C HIS A 540 -4.32 -4.90 -1.68
N LYS A 541 -4.71 -5.40 -0.51
CA LYS A 541 -4.73 -6.84 -0.21
C LYS A 541 -5.95 -7.53 -0.83
N ARG A 542 -7.08 -6.81 -0.98
CA ARG A 542 -8.30 -7.27 -1.69
C ARG A 542 -8.94 -6.12 -2.47
N GLY A 543 -9.64 -6.44 -3.56
CA GLY A 543 -10.34 -5.45 -4.38
C GLY A 543 -11.44 -4.72 -3.62
N GLU A 544 -11.78 -3.50 -4.06
CA GLU A 544 -12.71 -2.62 -3.32
C GLU A 544 -14.13 -3.17 -3.17
N ASP A 545 -14.59 -3.95 -4.15
CA ASP A 545 -15.91 -4.56 -4.15
C ASP A 545 -15.91 -5.93 -3.47
N GLY A 546 -14.80 -6.66 -3.58
CA GLY A 546 -14.54 -7.85 -2.77
C GLY A 546 -14.51 -7.53 -1.26
N ARG A 547 -13.99 -6.36 -0.86
CA ARG A 547 -14.09 -5.89 0.53
C ARG A 547 -15.49 -5.42 0.89
N ALA A 548 -16.18 -4.69 0.01
CA ALA A 548 -17.57 -4.25 0.22
C ALA A 548 -18.52 -5.44 0.46
N ARG A 549 -18.30 -6.57 -0.24
CA ARG A 549 -19.02 -7.82 -0.02
C ARG A 549 -18.74 -8.43 1.35
N LEU A 550 -17.47 -8.46 1.77
CA LEU A 550 -17.09 -8.94 3.09
C LEU A 550 -17.64 -8.07 4.23
N MET A 551 -17.81 -6.76 4.03
CA MET A 551 -18.43 -5.87 5.04
C MET A 551 -19.85 -6.32 5.41
N VAL A 552 -20.62 -6.88 4.46
CA VAL A 552 -21.98 -7.38 4.71
C VAL A 552 -22.00 -8.52 5.74
N LEU A 553 -20.91 -9.29 5.88
CA LEU A 553 -20.81 -10.36 6.89
C LEU A 553 -20.87 -9.83 8.34
N SER A 554 -20.69 -8.52 8.54
CA SER A 554 -20.88 -7.87 9.84
C SER A 554 -22.36 -7.59 10.17
N GLU A 555 -23.25 -7.62 9.19
CA GLU A 555 -24.68 -7.38 9.38
C GLU A 555 -25.36 -8.60 10.02
N PRO A 556 -26.37 -8.43 10.89
CA PRO A 556 -27.12 -9.55 11.49
C PRO A 556 -27.76 -10.48 10.46
N GLU A 557 -28.33 -9.91 9.41
CA GLU A 557 -29.12 -10.56 8.36
C GLU A 557 -28.28 -11.53 7.51
N ALA A 558 -26.96 -11.31 7.42
CA ALA A 558 -26.05 -12.18 6.70
C ALA A 558 -25.91 -13.57 7.34
N ASN A 559 -26.29 -13.75 8.61
CA ASN A 559 -26.23 -15.03 9.35
C ASN A 559 -24.87 -15.76 9.24
N TRP A 560 -23.78 -14.99 9.13
CA TRP A 560 -22.46 -15.52 8.77
C TRP A 560 -21.95 -16.59 9.74
N THR A 561 -22.15 -16.39 11.05
CA THR A 561 -21.69 -17.35 12.08
C THR A 561 -22.35 -18.73 11.93
N GLN A 562 -23.61 -18.78 11.53
CA GLN A 562 -24.37 -20.02 11.32
C GLN A 562 -23.93 -20.71 10.04
N ILE A 563 -23.67 -19.95 8.97
CA ILE A 563 -23.20 -20.46 7.68
C ILE A 563 -21.82 -21.09 7.83
N VAL A 564 -20.91 -20.44 8.54
CA VAL A 564 -19.57 -21.00 8.82
C VAL A 564 -19.66 -22.33 9.58
N ALA A 565 -20.51 -22.41 10.61
CA ALA A 565 -20.71 -23.65 11.36
C ALA A 565 -21.26 -24.78 10.47
N LEU A 566 -22.19 -24.46 9.57
CA LEU A 566 -22.74 -25.42 8.60
C LEU A 566 -21.66 -25.91 7.63
N TRP A 567 -20.90 -25.00 7.03
CA TRP A 567 -19.84 -25.35 6.08
C TRP A 567 -18.72 -26.15 6.74
N PHE A 568 -18.33 -25.83 7.97
CA PHE A 568 -17.35 -26.63 8.71
C PHE A 568 -17.77 -28.07 8.95
N GLU A 569 -19.07 -28.32 9.17
CA GLU A 569 -19.57 -29.68 9.36
C GLU A 569 -19.68 -30.41 8.03
N LYS A 570 -20.22 -29.78 6.98
CA LYS A 570 -20.35 -30.37 5.64
C LYS A 570 -19.00 -30.71 5.01
N ASN A 571 -18.03 -29.82 5.13
CA ASN A 571 -16.73 -29.95 4.48
C ASN A 571 -15.71 -30.74 5.32
N LYS A 572 -16.12 -31.23 6.50
CA LYS A 572 -15.28 -32.02 7.41
C LYS A 572 -14.66 -33.24 6.73
N ALA A 573 -15.39 -33.90 5.83
CA ALA A 573 -14.93 -35.09 5.12
C ALA A 573 -13.83 -34.79 4.07
N LEU A 574 -13.65 -33.53 3.67
CA LEU A 574 -12.62 -33.11 2.70
C LEU A 574 -11.23 -32.97 3.34
N HIS A 575 -11.17 -32.93 4.66
CA HIS A 575 -9.90 -32.89 5.38
C HIS A 575 -9.23 -34.26 5.32
N MET A 576 -8.00 -34.31 4.80
CA MET A 576 -7.14 -35.49 5.00
C MET A 576 -6.78 -35.59 6.49
N GLN A 577 -6.81 -36.80 7.06
CA GLN A 577 -6.33 -37.03 8.43
C GLN A 577 -4.80 -37.09 8.44
N ALA A 578 -4.17 -36.22 9.23
CA ALA A 578 -2.74 -36.25 9.51
C ALA A 578 -2.53 -36.57 11.00
N GLY A 579 -2.70 -37.84 11.37
CA GLY A 579 -2.65 -38.26 12.78
C GLY A 579 -3.88 -37.80 13.56
N ALA A 580 -3.70 -37.04 14.65
CA ALA A 580 -4.77 -36.53 15.51
C ALA A 580 -5.37 -35.18 15.03
N ASP A 581 -4.71 -34.52 14.07
CA ASP A 581 -5.10 -33.20 13.57
C ASP A 581 -5.66 -33.27 12.13
N PHE A 582 -6.41 -32.24 11.76
CA PHE A 582 -6.80 -31.99 10.37
C PHE A 582 -5.62 -31.48 9.55
N SER A 583 -5.53 -31.95 8.30
CA SER A 583 -4.52 -31.50 7.33
C SER A 583 -4.57 -30.00 7.04
N VAL A 584 -5.72 -29.33 7.21
CA VAL A 584 -5.88 -27.87 7.10
C VAL A 584 -6.38 -27.32 8.43
N SER A 585 -5.78 -26.24 8.93
CA SER A 585 -6.23 -25.63 10.18
C SER A 585 -7.62 -24.99 10.02
N ARG A 586 -8.43 -24.96 11.09
CA ARG A 586 -9.76 -24.30 11.04
C ARG A 586 -9.68 -22.80 10.74
N ALA A 587 -8.61 -22.14 11.16
CA ALA A 587 -8.36 -20.74 10.81
C ALA A 587 -8.07 -20.57 9.31
N ASP A 588 -7.29 -21.47 8.70
CA ASP A 588 -7.04 -21.45 7.25
C ASP A 588 -8.30 -21.75 6.44
N GLU A 589 -9.10 -22.73 6.85
CA GLU A 589 -10.38 -23.01 6.21
C GLU A 589 -11.34 -21.80 6.27
N PHE A 590 -11.40 -21.10 7.41
CA PHE A 590 -12.17 -19.86 7.55
C PHE A 590 -11.65 -18.74 6.65
N PHE A 591 -10.33 -18.61 6.55
CA PHE A 591 -9.68 -17.68 5.62
C PHE A 591 -10.03 -18.01 4.15
N PHE A 592 -10.09 -19.29 3.78
CA PHE A 592 -10.47 -19.72 2.44
C PHE A 592 -11.91 -19.37 2.12
N TYR A 593 -12.86 -19.56 3.04
CA TYR A 593 -14.26 -19.17 2.81
C TYR A 593 -14.40 -17.67 2.55
N GLN A 594 -13.77 -16.81 3.36
CA GLN A 594 -13.82 -15.37 3.14
C GLN A 594 -13.10 -14.95 1.85
N THR A 595 -11.97 -15.58 1.52
CA THR A 595 -11.26 -15.34 0.27
C THR A 595 -12.13 -15.68 -0.93
N LEU A 596 -12.81 -16.83 -0.90
CA LEU A 596 -13.75 -17.27 -1.92
C LEU A 596 -14.92 -16.30 -2.05
N ILE A 597 -15.55 -15.88 -0.94
CA ILE A 597 -16.60 -14.86 -0.95
C ILE A 597 -16.10 -13.58 -1.59
N SER A 598 -14.91 -13.10 -1.22
CA SER A 598 -14.35 -11.84 -1.74
C SER A 598 -14.04 -11.89 -3.24
N ALA A 599 -13.47 -13.00 -3.71
CA ALA A 599 -13.03 -13.18 -5.10
C ALA A 599 -14.09 -13.80 -6.03
N TRP A 600 -15.26 -14.20 -5.49
CA TRP A 600 -16.32 -14.84 -6.28
C TRP A 600 -16.77 -13.93 -7.42
N PRO A 601 -16.74 -14.37 -8.68
CA PRO A 601 -17.15 -13.54 -9.79
C PRO A 601 -18.67 -13.31 -9.76
N VAL A 602 -19.09 -12.21 -10.36
CA VAL A 602 -20.53 -11.92 -10.56
C VAL A 602 -21.07 -12.66 -11.78
N ASP A 603 -20.24 -12.87 -12.80
CA ASP A 603 -20.56 -13.69 -13.97
C ASP A 603 -20.02 -15.11 -13.79
N THR A 604 -20.89 -16.11 -14.00
CA THR A 604 -20.51 -17.52 -13.87
C THR A 604 -19.55 -17.98 -14.96
N GLU A 605 -19.47 -17.30 -16.10
CA GLU A 605 -18.48 -17.59 -17.15
C GLU A 605 -17.04 -17.32 -16.68
N GLU A 606 -16.84 -16.37 -15.75
CA GLU A 606 -15.55 -16.02 -15.15
C GLU A 606 -15.07 -17.03 -14.07
N LEU A 607 -15.92 -17.98 -13.65
CA LEU A 607 -15.55 -19.01 -12.67
C LEU A 607 -14.41 -19.92 -13.15
N SER A 608 -14.20 -20.02 -14.47
CA SER A 608 -13.19 -20.89 -15.06
C SER A 608 -11.74 -20.51 -14.70
N ASP A 609 -11.46 -19.21 -14.48
CA ASP A 609 -10.12 -18.71 -14.11
C ASP A 609 -9.89 -18.67 -12.59
N LEU A 610 -10.97 -18.71 -11.79
CA LEU A 610 -10.90 -18.58 -10.34
C LEU A 610 -9.99 -19.61 -9.66
N PRO A 611 -10.01 -20.93 -10.00
CA PRO A 611 -9.11 -21.90 -9.37
C PRO A 611 -7.62 -21.54 -9.50
N LYS A 612 -7.20 -21.06 -10.68
CA LYS A 612 -5.81 -20.68 -10.96
C LYS A 612 -5.39 -19.43 -10.18
N ARG A 613 -6.28 -18.44 -10.11
CA ARG A 613 -6.08 -17.22 -9.30
C ARG A 613 -5.91 -17.56 -7.83
N LEU A 614 -6.78 -18.43 -7.30
CA LEU A 614 -6.72 -18.90 -5.92
C LEU A 614 -5.44 -19.70 -5.64
N GLU A 615 -5.06 -20.62 -6.52
CA GLU A 615 -3.87 -21.44 -6.32
C GLU A 615 -2.62 -20.59 -6.07
N THR A 616 -2.39 -19.58 -6.91
CA THR A 616 -1.26 -18.66 -6.76
C THR A 616 -1.36 -17.83 -5.47
N TYR A 617 -2.56 -17.34 -5.16
CA TYR A 617 -2.80 -16.49 -3.99
C TYR A 617 -2.64 -17.24 -2.67
N LEU A 618 -3.17 -18.46 -2.57
CA LEU A 618 -3.23 -19.21 -1.32
C LEU A 618 -1.82 -19.58 -0.81
N THR A 619 -0.93 -20.02 -1.69
CA THR A 619 0.47 -20.29 -1.31
C THR A 619 1.15 -19.02 -0.78
N LYS A 620 0.97 -17.88 -1.48
CA LYS A 620 1.48 -16.58 -1.00
C LYS A 620 0.91 -16.24 0.38
N ALA A 621 -0.41 -16.30 0.54
CA ALA A 621 -1.07 -15.97 1.79
C ALA A 621 -0.59 -16.85 2.96
N LEU A 622 -0.47 -18.16 2.75
CA LEU A 622 0.03 -19.11 3.76
C LEU A 622 1.49 -18.82 4.16
N ARG A 623 2.34 -18.43 3.20
CA ARG A 623 3.74 -18.06 3.48
C ARG A 623 3.86 -16.72 4.21
N GLU A 624 3.02 -15.73 3.89
CA GLU A 624 2.93 -14.48 4.67
C GLU A 624 2.42 -14.74 6.10
N ARG A 625 1.54 -15.74 6.31
CA ARG A 625 1.15 -16.16 7.67
C ARG A 625 2.36 -16.63 8.47
N GLY A 626 3.29 -17.39 7.89
CA GLY A 626 4.48 -17.85 8.60
C GLY A 626 4.19 -18.72 9.84
N LEU A 627 3.05 -19.42 9.89
CA LEU A 627 2.65 -20.26 11.04
C LEU A 627 2.98 -21.74 10.84
N ARG A 628 2.70 -22.29 9.65
CA ARG A 628 2.95 -23.69 9.29
C ARG A 628 3.85 -23.84 8.07
N THR A 629 3.84 -22.85 7.19
CA THR A 629 4.79 -22.68 6.08
C THR A 629 5.25 -21.22 6.07
N SER A 630 6.40 -20.93 5.50
CA SER A 630 6.93 -19.57 5.35
C SER A 630 7.70 -19.42 4.05
N TRP A 631 8.04 -18.19 3.68
CA TRP A 631 8.99 -17.95 2.60
C TRP A 631 10.39 -18.50 2.91
N ALA A 632 10.75 -18.56 4.20
CA ALA A 632 12.09 -18.95 4.63
C ALA A 632 12.29 -20.48 4.65
N ASP A 633 11.24 -21.18 5.07
CA ASP A 633 11.17 -22.63 5.23
C ASP A 633 9.78 -23.10 4.75
N PRO A 634 9.62 -23.39 3.44
CA PRO A 634 8.33 -23.81 2.89
C PRO A 634 7.97 -25.25 3.27
N ASP A 635 6.79 -25.46 3.86
CA ASP A 635 6.20 -26.79 4.06
C ASP A 635 5.32 -27.16 2.86
N ALA A 636 5.94 -27.82 1.87
CA ALA A 636 5.27 -28.25 0.65
C ALA A 636 4.09 -29.21 0.91
N ASN A 637 4.12 -30.01 1.98
CA ASN A 637 3.04 -30.94 2.30
C ASN A 637 1.82 -30.18 2.83
N TYR A 638 2.04 -29.18 3.68
CA TYR A 638 0.96 -28.33 4.18
C TYR A 638 0.37 -27.46 3.07
N GLU A 639 1.23 -26.87 2.23
CA GLU A 639 0.81 -26.10 1.06
C GLU A 639 -0.07 -26.96 0.14
N GLU A 640 0.38 -28.16 -0.23
CA GLU A 640 -0.40 -29.07 -1.08
C GLU A 640 -1.69 -29.54 -0.41
N SER A 641 -1.69 -29.75 0.91
CA SER A 641 -2.92 -30.11 1.64
C SER A 641 -3.98 -29.01 1.57
N CYS A 642 -3.58 -27.75 1.71
CA CYS A 642 -4.48 -26.60 1.57
C CYS A 642 -4.99 -26.44 0.13
N GLN A 643 -4.09 -26.57 -0.86
CA GLN A 643 -4.45 -26.52 -2.28
C GLN A 643 -5.40 -27.65 -2.66
N HIS A 644 -5.15 -28.86 -2.15
CA HIS A 644 -6.02 -30.01 -2.36
C HIS A 644 -7.40 -29.79 -1.74
N PHE A 645 -7.46 -29.30 -0.50
CA PHE A 645 -8.71 -28.99 0.18
C PHE A 645 -9.57 -28.01 -0.64
N VAL A 646 -9.00 -26.89 -1.11
CA VAL A 646 -9.75 -25.90 -1.91
C VAL A 646 -10.17 -26.49 -3.26
N ARG A 647 -9.31 -27.26 -3.94
CA ARG A 647 -9.69 -27.96 -5.19
C ARG A 647 -10.85 -28.92 -4.98
N GLN A 648 -10.87 -29.68 -3.89
CA GLN A 648 -11.98 -30.59 -3.57
C GLN A 648 -13.23 -29.83 -3.18
N LEU A 649 -13.10 -28.75 -2.38
CA LEU A 649 -14.20 -27.89 -1.98
C LEU A 649 -14.99 -27.37 -3.20
N LEU A 650 -14.26 -26.93 -4.24
CA LEU A 650 -14.83 -26.46 -5.52
C LEU A 650 -15.45 -27.56 -6.40
N GLN A 651 -15.41 -28.83 -5.97
CA GLN A 651 -16.04 -29.97 -6.65
C GLN A 651 -17.28 -30.51 -5.90
N THR A 652 -17.68 -29.87 -4.80
CA THR A 652 -18.83 -30.28 -3.98
C THR A 652 -20.03 -29.35 -4.13
N SER A 653 -21.15 -29.69 -3.49
CA SER A 653 -22.33 -28.81 -3.38
C SER A 653 -22.04 -27.47 -2.69
N PHE A 654 -20.88 -27.33 -2.05
CA PHE A 654 -20.42 -26.06 -1.50
C PHE A 654 -20.43 -24.94 -2.54
N VAL A 655 -20.13 -25.22 -3.82
CA VAL A 655 -20.13 -24.18 -4.88
C VAL A 655 -21.52 -23.58 -5.06
N GLU A 656 -22.56 -24.41 -5.08
CA GLU A 656 -23.95 -23.98 -5.23
C GLU A 656 -24.40 -23.19 -3.99
N GLU A 657 -24.00 -23.65 -2.80
CA GLU A 657 -24.30 -22.98 -1.53
C GLU A 657 -23.59 -21.63 -1.39
N LEU A 658 -22.31 -21.56 -1.78
CA LEU A 658 -21.53 -20.34 -1.80
C LEU A 658 -22.10 -19.36 -2.83
N SER A 659 -22.44 -19.81 -4.04
CA SER A 659 -23.06 -18.97 -5.05
C SER A 659 -24.37 -18.39 -4.54
N ALA A 660 -25.27 -19.22 -3.99
CA ALA A 660 -26.54 -18.77 -3.43
C ALA A 660 -26.35 -17.78 -2.27
N PHE A 661 -25.33 -18.00 -1.42
CA PHE A 661 -25.01 -17.07 -0.34
C PHE A 661 -24.47 -15.72 -0.88
N VAL A 662 -23.55 -15.76 -1.84
CA VAL A 662 -23.01 -14.56 -2.48
C VAL A 662 -24.11 -13.79 -3.19
N ASP A 663 -25.02 -14.47 -3.90
CA ASP A 663 -26.18 -13.86 -4.54
C ASP A 663 -27.11 -13.19 -3.54
N HIS A 664 -27.32 -13.83 -2.37
CA HIS A 664 -28.16 -13.26 -1.31
C HIS A 664 -27.60 -11.95 -0.74
N ILE A 665 -26.30 -11.87 -0.49
CA ILE A 665 -25.66 -10.66 0.08
C ILE A 665 -25.31 -9.61 -0.97
N SER A 666 -25.38 -9.98 -2.25
CA SER A 666 -24.89 -9.18 -3.38
C SER A 666 -25.56 -7.81 -3.54
N PRO A 667 -26.90 -7.65 -3.40
CA PRO A 667 -27.53 -6.33 -3.46
C PRO A 667 -27.00 -5.36 -2.39
N ALA A 668 -26.82 -5.83 -1.16
CA ALA A 668 -26.23 -5.04 -0.07
C ALA A 668 -24.76 -4.71 -0.32
N ALA A 669 -23.99 -5.67 -0.86
CA ALA A 669 -22.59 -5.47 -1.24
C ALA A 669 -22.44 -4.43 -2.36
N ALA A 670 -23.28 -4.51 -3.40
CA ALA A 670 -23.31 -3.54 -4.49
C ALA A 670 -23.65 -2.14 -3.97
N LEU A 671 -24.61 -2.02 -3.05
CA LEU A 671 -24.93 -0.74 -2.40
C LEU A 671 -23.72 -0.18 -1.64
N ASN A 672 -23.00 -1.00 -0.86
CA ASN A 672 -21.77 -0.59 -0.20
C ASN A 672 -20.74 -0.05 -1.20
N SER A 673 -20.54 -0.75 -2.32
CA SER A 673 -19.63 -0.31 -3.39
C SER A 673 -20.05 1.01 -4.04
N LEU A 674 -21.33 1.20 -4.33
CA LEU A 674 -21.85 2.47 -4.89
C LEU A 674 -21.71 3.61 -3.88
N THR A 675 -21.94 3.35 -2.59
CA THR A 675 -21.66 4.30 -1.51
C THR A 675 -20.17 4.67 -1.46
N GLN A 676 -19.24 3.72 -1.62
CA GLN A 676 -17.81 4.03 -1.72
C GLN A 676 -17.52 4.99 -2.89
N VAL A 677 -18.12 4.78 -4.06
CA VAL A 677 -17.96 5.65 -5.24
C VAL A 677 -18.50 7.06 -4.99
N ILE A 678 -19.70 7.19 -4.40
CA ILE A 678 -20.30 8.48 -4.09
C ILE A 678 -19.43 9.23 -3.08
N LEU A 679 -19.07 8.59 -1.97
CA LEU A 679 -18.26 9.22 -0.94
C LEU A 679 -16.90 9.65 -1.48
N ARG A 680 -16.17 8.76 -2.17
CA ARG A 680 -14.86 9.08 -2.80
C ARG A 680 -14.95 10.29 -3.73
N SER A 681 -16.06 10.46 -4.43
CA SER A 681 -16.22 11.53 -5.43
C SER A 681 -16.76 12.84 -4.85
N THR A 682 -17.38 12.83 -3.67
CA THR A 682 -18.14 13.98 -3.15
C THR A 682 -17.64 14.57 -1.84
N VAL A 683 -16.87 13.83 -1.04
CA VAL A 683 -16.23 14.40 0.16
C VAL A 683 -15.02 15.28 -0.21
N PRO A 684 -14.53 16.15 0.70
CA PRO A 684 -13.33 16.96 0.44
C PRO A 684 -12.11 16.11 0.04
N GLY A 685 -11.32 16.53 -0.95
CA GLY A 685 -10.20 15.74 -1.48
C GLY A 685 -10.33 15.50 -2.98
N VAL A 686 -9.38 14.73 -3.53
CA VAL A 686 -9.30 14.40 -4.96
C VAL A 686 -9.55 12.90 -5.14
N PRO A 687 -10.65 12.46 -5.79
CA PRO A 687 -10.88 11.04 -6.06
C PRO A 687 -9.74 10.47 -6.91
N ASP A 688 -9.16 9.37 -6.43
CA ASP A 688 -8.19 8.54 -7.16
C ASP A 688 -8.85 7.23 -7.57
N LEU A 689 -8.68 6.87 -8.84
CA LEU A 689 -9.22 5.65 -9.40
C LEU A 689 -8.09 4.73 -9.87
N TYR A 690 -8.05 3.53 -9.33
CA TYR A 690 -7.17 2.48 -9.87
C TYR A 690 -7.72 1.92 -11.18
N GLN A 691 -6.86 1.56 -12.12
CA GLN A 691 -7.26 1.12 -13.45
C GLN A 691 -8.30 -0.01 -13.44
N GLY A 692 -9.34 0.16 -14.25
CA GLY A 692 -10.43 -0.80 -14.45
C GLY A 692 -11.47 -0.84 -13.33
N ARG A 693 -11.32 -0.04 -12.26
CA ARG A 693 -12.25 -0.01 -11.11
C ARG A 693 -13.47 0.88 -11.31
N GLU A 694 -13.67 1.36 -12.54
CA GLU A 694 -14.97 1.80 -13.04
C GLU A 694 -16.00 0.67 -12.99
N GLY A 695 -15.55 -0.56 -13.23
CA GLY A 695 -16.34 -1.78 -13.07
C GLY A 695 -16.14 -2.45 -11.70
N TRP A 696 -16.65 -3.67 -11.56
CA TRP A 696 -16.51 -4.45 -10.34
C TRP A 696 -15.07 -4.97 -10.11
N ASP A 697 -14.62 -4.94 -8.86
CA ASP A 697 -13.29 -5.29 -8.41
C ASP A 697 -13.29 -6.41 -7.37
N PHE A 698 -13.08 -7.63 -7.85
CA PHE A 698 -12.90 -8.84 -7.05
C PHE A 698 -11.46 -9.36 -7.14
N SER A 699 -10.46 -8.48 -7.34
CA SER A 699 -9.07 -8.91 -7.33
C SER A 699 -8.57 -9.28 -5.94
N LEU A 700 -7.57 -10.14 -5.90
CA LEU A 700 -6.74 -10.44 -4.74
C LEU A 700 -5.46 -9.60 -4.81
N VAL A 701 -4.58 -9.74 -3.82
CA VAL A 701 -3.28 -9.04 -3.79
C VAL A 701 -2.43 -9.33 -5.03
N ASP A 702 -1.51 -8.42 -5.36
CA ASP A 702 -0.47 -8.56 -6.39
C ASP A 702 0.07 -10.01 -6.47
N PRO A 703 0.10 -10.65 -7.65
CA PRO A 703 -0.16 -10.09 -8.99
C PRO A 703 -1.60 -10.05 -9.48
N ASP A 704 -2.59 -10.50 -8.70
CA ASP A 704 -3.98 -10.62 -9.21
C ASP A 704 -4.65 -9.26 -9.47
N ASN A 705 -4.29 -8.22 -8.69
CA ASN A 705 -4.73 -6.84 -8.89
C ASN A 705 -3.99 -6.10 -10.02
N ARG A 706 -3.06 -6.75 -10.71
CA ARG A 706 -2.31 -6.20 -11.86
C ARG A 706 -2.72 -6.86 -13.19
N ARG A 707 -3.81 -7.63 -13.20
CA ARG A 707 -4.35 -8.21 -14.43
C ARG A 707 -4.71 -7.11 -15.46
N PRO A 708 -4.64 -7.42 -16.77
CA PRO A 708 -4.98 -6.48 -17.82
C PRO A 708 -6.42 -5.95 -17.70
N VAL A 709 -6.64 -4.71 -18.14
CA VAL A 709 -7.95 -4.05 -18.15
C VAL A 709 -8.51 -4.03 -19.56
N ASP A 710 -9.78 -4.45 -19.74
CA ASP A 710 -10.48 -4.34 -21.03
C ASP A 710 -11.10 -2.94 -21.21
N TYR A 711 -10.26 -1.99 -21.62
CA TYR A 711 -10.69 -0.62 -21.90
C TYR A 711 -11.66 -0.51 -23.09
N SER A 712 -11.64 -1.46 -24.03
CA SER A 712 -12.57 -1.48 -25.16
C SER A 712 -13.99 -1.77 -24.66
N ARG A 713 -14.15 -2.74 -23.76
CA ARG A 713 -15.44 -3.00 -23.08
C ARG A 713 -15.90 -1.78 -22.30
N LEU A 714 -15.05 -1.23 -21.44
CA LEU A 714 -15.38 -0.04 -20.63
C LEU A 714 -15.78 1.18 -21.48
N GLY A 715 -15.14 1.37 -22.64
CA GLY A 715 -15.50 2.42 -23.58
C GLY A 715 -16.88 2.21 -24.20
N LYS A 716 -17.20 0.99 -24.63
CA LYS A 716 -18.52 0.65 -25.19
C LYS A 716 -19.63 0.76 -24.15
N ASP A 717 -19.38 0.29 -22.93
CA ASP A 717 -20.35 0.32 -21.84
C ASP A 717 -20.80 1.75 -21.49
N LEU A 718 -19.88 2.71 -21.55
CA LEU A 718 -20.16 4.13 -21.31
C LEU A 718 -20.99 4.82 -22.42
N GLU A 719 -21.24 4.17 -23.56
CA GLU A 719 -22.07 4.71 -24.65
C GLU A 719 -23.55 4.26 -24.56
N VAL A 720 -23.88 3.24 -23.77
CA VAL A 720 -25.23 2.63 -23.68
C VAL A 720 -26.16 3.45 -22.76
N ASP A 721 -27.49 3.22 -22.76
CA ASP A 721 -28.51 3.99 -22.00
C ASP A 721 -28.02 4.36 -20.59
N ASN A 722 -27.97 5.67 -20.35
CA ASN A 722 -27.33 6.33 -19.22
C ASN A 722 -28.27 6.53 -18.02
N ARG A 723 -29.49 6.00 -18.06
CA ARG A 723 -30.42 6.13 -16.93
C ARG A 723 -30.04 5.15 -15.84
N LEU A 724 -29.57 5.67 -14.69
CA LEU A 724 -29.20 4.86 -13.53
C LEU A 724 -30.31 3.91 -13.07
N ALA A 725 -31.59 4.30 -13.20
CA ALA A 725 -32.71 3.43 -12.85
C ALA A 725 -32.75 2.14 -13.70
N THR A 726 -32.43 2.23 -15.00
CA THR A 726 -32.35 1.05 -15.88
C THR A 726 -31.10 0.22 -15.59
N LEU A 727 -29.98 0.88 -15.31
CA LEU A 727 -28.73 0.22 -14.93
C LEU A 727 -28.84 -0.48 -13.56
N ALA A 728 -29.67 0.02 -12.65
CA ALA A 728 -29.90 -0.59 -11.34
C ALA A 728 -30.53 -1.98 -11.46
N SER A 729 -31.46 -2.19 -12.39
CA SER A 729 -32.03 -3.52 -12.68
C SER A 729 -31.07 -4.49 -13.36
N SER A 730 -29.91 -4.01 -13.84
CA SER A 730 -28.87 -4.81 -14.50
C SER A 730 -27.51 -4.66 -13.82
N TRP A 731 -27.49 -4.25 -12.54
CA TRP A 731 -26.29 -3.80 -11.84
C TRP A 731 -25.11 -4.77 -11.86
N ARG A 732 -25.38 -6.09 -11.99
CA ARG A 732 -24.39 -7.16 -12.02
C ARG A 732 -23.33 -6.99 -13.12
N ASP A 733 -23.65 -6.33 -14.23
CA ASP A 733 -22.67 -6.05 -15.29
C ASP A 733 -21.69 -4.90 -14.98
N GLY A 734 -21.91 -4.15 -13.89
CA GLY A 734 -21.03 -3.08 -13.43
C GLY A 734 -21.24 -1.73 -14.11
N ARG A 735 -22.11 -1.63 -15.12
CA ARG A 735 -22.37 -0.38 -15.84
C ARG A 735 -22.99 0.69 -14.93
N ILE A 736 -23.78 0.31 -13.93
CA ILE A 736 -24.27 1.26 -12.92
C ILE A 736 -23.13 1.95 -12.18
N LYS A 737 -22.09 1.22 -11.79
CA LYS A 737 -20.94 1.77 -11.05
C LYS A 737 -20.15 2.73 -11.92
N GLN A 738 -19.87 2.33 -13.17
CA GLN A 738 -19.20 3.18 -14.14
C GLN A 738 -20.00 4.46 -14.44
N HIS A 739 -21.31 4.34 -14.66
CA HIS A 739 -22.14 5.48 -15.01
C HIS A 739 -22.36 6.44 -13.81
N LEU A 740 -22.46 5.89 -12.60
CA LEU A 740 -22.48 6.67 -11.36
C LEU A 740 -21.18 7.49 -11.22
N LEU A 741 -20.02 6.84 -11.40
CA LEU A 741 -18.73 7.53 -11.39
C LEU A 741 -18.67 8.64 -12.46
N PHE A 742 -19.09 8.36 -13.70
CA PHE A 742 -19.15 9.35 -14.77
C PHE A 742 -19.98 10.59 -14.38
N LYS A 743 -21.20 10.39 -13.85
CA LYS A 743 -22.05 11.51 -13.40
C LYS A 743 -21.38 12.34 -12.30
N LEU A 744 -20.75 11.69 -11.33
CA LEU A 744 -20.08 12.37 -10.20
C LEU A 744 -18.79 13.08 -10.62
N LEU A 745 -18.04 12.55 -11.57
CA LEU A 745 -16.87 13.24 -12.12
C LEU A 745 -17.28 14.43 -12.99
N LYS A 746 -18.38 14.32 -13.75
CA LYS A 746 -18.97 15.46 -14.48
C LYS A 746 -19.51 16.53 -13.54
N LEU A 747 -20.10 16.15 -12.41
CA LEU A 747 -20.45 17.08 -11.35
C LEU A 747 -19.23 17.90 -10.90
N ARG A 748 -18.08 17.25 -10.65
CA ARG A 748 -16.84 17.93 -10.26
C ARG A 748 -16.26 18.82 -11.37
N GLU A 749 -16.42 18.42 -12.64
CA GLU A 749 -16.00 19.20 -13.80
C GLU A 749 -16.88 20.45 -14.00
N ASN A 750 -18.19 20.33 -13.83
CA ASN A 750 -19.16 21.40 -14.06
C ASN A 750 -19.26 22.38 -12.88
N TYR A 751 -19.02 21.91 -11.65
CA TYR A 751 -19.16 22.69 -10.43
C TYR A 751 -17.91 22.61 -9.53
N PRO A 752 -16.71 22.95 -10.02
CA PRO A 752 -15.45 22.77 -9.29
C PRO A 752 -15.42 23.50 -7.93
N GLN A 753 -16.10 24.64 -7.80
CA GLN A 753 -16.24 25.43 -6.57
C GLN A 753 -16.86 24.65 -5.40
N LEU A 754 -17.71 23.65 -5.67
CA LEU A 754 -18.29 22.79 -4.62
C LEU A 754 -17.30 21.75 -4.07
N PHE A 755 -16.12 21.64 -4.66
CA PHE A 755 -15.10 20.65 -4.29
C PHE A 755 -13.74 21.27 -3.96
N ILE A 756 -13.44 22.46 -4.49
CA ILE A 756 -12.22 23.20 -4.21
C ILE A 756 -12.47 24.12 -3.01
N ASN A 757 -12.07 23.67 -1.82
CA ASN A 757 -12.25 24.39 -0.55
C ASN A 757 -13.71 24.80 -0.23
N PRO A 758 -14.70 23.88 -0.32
CA PRO A 758 -16.08 24.21 0.01
C PRO A 758 -16.25 24.40 1.51
N ARG A 759 -17.35 25.05 1.93
CA ARG A 759 -17.86 24.86 3.30
C ARG A 759 -18.52 23.48 3.37
N TYR A 760 -18.11 22.64 4.30
CA TYR A 760 -18.64 21.29 4.52
C TYR A 760 -19.44 21.24 5.83
N GLU A 761 -20.68 20.77 5.78
CA GLU A 761 -21.53 20.62 6.97
C GLU A 761 -22.19 19.23 7.01
N ALA A 762 -22.12 18.56 8.16
CA ALA A 762 -22.84 17.30 8.36
C ALA A 762 -24.33 17.60 8.53
N VAL A 763 -25.19 16.77 7.92
CA VAL A 763 -26.65 16.90 8.02
C VAL A 763 -27.18 15.89 9.05
N SER A 764 -28.00 16.36 9.97
CA SER A 764 -28.65 15.49 10.96
C SER A 764 -29.81 14.73 10.31
N VAL A 765 -29.88 13.43 10.60
CA VAL A 765 -30.96 12.55 10.18
C VAL A 765 -31.76 12.13 11.40
N GLN A 766 -33.09 12.10 11.27
CA GLN A 766 -34.01 11.66 12.31
C GLN A 766 -34.98 10.63 11.73
N GLY A 767 -35.52 9.75 12.57
CA GLY A 767 -36.43 8.68 12.17
C GLY A 767 -35.85 7.27 12.39
N GLU A 768 -36.57 6.25 11.93
CA GLU A 768 -36.22 4.84 12.19
C GLU A 768 -34.92 4.41 11.50
N LEU A 769 -34.59 4.98 10.34
CA LEU A 769 -33.40 4.65 9.55
C LEU A 769 -32.29 5.69 9.69
N ALA A 770 -32.28 6.49 10.77
CA ALA A 770 -31.30 7.55 10.95
C ALA A 770 -29.84 7.04 10.95
N ASP A 771 -29.59 5.85 11.50
CA ASP A 771 -28.26 5.22 11.52
C ASP A 771 -27.85 4.59 10.17
N HIS A 772 -28.79 4.44 9.24
CA HIS A 772 -28.55 3.92 7.89
C HIS A 772 -28.15 5.01 6.90
N VAL A 773 -28.39 6.29 7.23
CA VAL A 773 -28.21 7.41 6.31
C VAL A 773 -27.02 8.25 6.72
N VAL A 774 -26.11 8.51 5.79
CA VAL A 774 -25.04 9.48 5.93
C VAL A 774 -25.32 10.64 4.99
N ALA A 775 -25.46 11.84 5.55
CA ALA A 775 -25.81 13.03 4.79
C ALA A 775 -24.91 14.23 5.12
N PHE A 776 -24.58 15.03 4.11
CA PHE A 776 -23.81 16.26 4.28
C PHE A 776 -24.09 17.27 3.17
N GLN A 777 -23.87 18.54 3.47
CA GLN A 777 -23.94 19.64 2.51
C GLN A 777 -22.55 20.22 2.22
N CYS A 778 -22.34 20.56 0.96
CA CYS A 778 -21.22 21.39 0.51
C CYS A 778 -21.76 22.71 -0.05
N PHE A 779 -21.16 23.82 0.34
CA PHE A 779 -21.58 25.16 -0.10
C PHE A 779 -20.43 25.88 -0.80
N ALA A 780 -20.76 26.58 -1.88
CA ALA A 780 -19.87 27.49 -2.59
C ALA A 780 -20.67 28.64 -3.20
N GLU A 781 -20.42 29.88 -2.73
CA GLU A 781 -21.12 31.09 -3.17
C GLU A 781 -22.66 30.90 -3.23
N ASP A 782 -23.25 30.87 -4.43
CA ASP A 782 -24.70 30.70 -4.67
C ASP A 782 -25.14 29.26 -4.97
N MET A 783 -24.28 28.27 -4.71
CA MET A 783 -24.55 26.85 -4.97
C MET A 783 -24.46 26.01 -3.70
N LYS A 784 -25.38 25.04 -3.61
CA LYS A 784 -25.39 24.03 -2.55
C LYS A 784 -25.47 22.65 -3.18
N MET A 785 -24.74 21.71 -2.60
CA MET A 785 -24.88 20.28 -2.89
C MET A 785 -25.30 19.58 -1.61
N LEU A 786 -26.30 18.70 -1.70
CA LEU A 786 -26.69 17.77 -0.64
C LEU A 786 -26.38 16.35 -1.11
N VAL A 787 -25.57 15.63 -0.33
CA VAL A 787 -25.24 14.23 -0.60
C VAL A 787 -25.93 13.37 0.43
N ILE A 788 -26.60 12.31 -0.02
CA ILE A 788 -27.32 11.35 0.81
C ILE A 788 -26.89 9.96 0.36
N VAL A 789 -26.24 9.20 1.24
CA VAL A 789 -25.87 7.80 0.96
C VAL A 789 -26.31 6.90 2.09
N THR A 790 -26.38 5.60 1.82
CA THR A 790 -26.76 4.60 2.81
C THR A 790 -25.65 3.62 3.16
N ARG A 791 -25.77 3.03 4.35
CA ARG A 791 -25.02 1.89 4.85
C ARG A 791 -25.99 0.81 5.34
N PHE A 792 -25.49 -0.42 5.47
CA PHE A 792 -26.23 -1.57 6.03
C PHE A 792 -27.38 -2.06 5.14
N GLY A 793 -27.06 -2.34 3.88
CA GLY A 793 -28.03 -2.67 2.85
C GLY A 793 -28.89 -3.90 3.15
N SER A 794 -28.45 -4.85 3.97
CA SER A 794 -29.25 -6.07 4.23
C SER A 794 -30.54 -5.75 4.98
N SER A 795 -30.44 -4.85 5.96
CA SER A 795 -31.60 -4.39 6.75
C SER A 795 -32.52 -3.42 6.01
N LEU A 796 -32.12 -2.94 4.83
CA LEU A 796 -32.93 -2.06 3.97
C LEU A 796 -33.88 -2.82 3.04
N SER A 797 -34.00 -4.15 3.20
CA SER A 797 -34.91 -4.99 2.39
C SER A 797 -34.70 -4.78 0.89
N MET A 798 -33.44 -4.85 0.45
CA MET A 798 -33.03 -4.57 -0.94
C MET A 798 -33.48 -5.69 -1.89
N ASP A 799 -34.04 -5.32 -3.04
CA ASP A 799 -34.33 -6.25 -4.13
C ASP A 799 -33.19 -6.36 -5.16
N ASP A 800 -33.38 -7.24 -6.16
CA ASP A 800 -32.40 -7.45 -7.24
C ASP A 800 -32.21 -6.24 -8.18
N SER A 801 -33.08 -5.23 -8.10
CA SER A 801 -32.93 -3.95 -8.80
C SER A 801 -32.31 -2.86 -7.91
N LEU A 802 -31.71 -3.26 -6.78
CA LEU A 802 -31.14 -2.37 -5.77
C LEU A 802 -32.15 -1.38 -5.17
N GLN A 803 -33.45 -1.71 -5.19
CA GLN A 803 -34.46 -0.86 -4.57
C GLN A 803 -34.70 -1.28 -3.11
N SER A 804 -34.81 -0.30 -2.22
CA SER A 804 -35.16 -0.54 -0.81
C SER A 804 -36.67 -0.56 -0.63
N HIS A 805 -37.18 -1.55 0.09
CA HIS A 805 -38.61 -1.65 0.45
C HIS A 805 -38.86 -1.49 1.94
N GLU A 806 -37.95 -0.81 2.65
CA GLU A 806 -38.03 -0.64 4.10
C GLU A 806 -39.02 0.47 4.48
N LYS A 807 -39.99 0.17 5.35
CA LYS A 807 -41.07 1.13 5.66
C LYS A 807 -40.60 2.29 6.53
N GLY A 808 -39.46 2.13 7.21
CA GLY A 808 -38.83 3.17 8.03
C GLY A 808 -38.49 4.43 7.24
N TRP A 809 -38.40 4.38 5.90
CA TRP A 809 -38.23 5.58 5.06
C TRP A 809 -39.34 6.62 5.28
N ASN A 810 -40.57 6.19 5.56
CA ASN A 810 -41.72 7.09 5.77
C ASN A 810 -41.60 7.99 7.01
N THR A 811 -40.75 7.61 7.96
CA THR A 811 -40.51 8.39 9.19
C THR A 811 -39.14 9.06 9.20
N THR A 812 -38.30 8.77 8.20
CA THR A 812 -36.91 9.22 8.13
C THR A 812 -36.81 10.53 7.35
N HIS A 813 -36.15 11.54 7.93
CA HIS A 813 -36.04 12.87 7.35
C HIS A 813 -34.72 13.56 7.74
N LEU A 814 -34.30 14.52 6.92
CA LEU A 814 -33.12 15.35 7.14
C LEU A 814 -33.50 16.69 7.78
N SER A 815 -32.62 17.22 8.64
CA SER A 815 -32.70 18.59 9.16
C SER A 815 -31.68 19.49 8.46
N LEU A 816 -32.14 20.47 7.67
CA LEU A 816 -31.27 21.40 6.92
C LEU A 816 -31.13 22.74 7.66
N THR A 817 -29.91 23.29 7.72
CA THR A 817 -29.56 24.44 8.60
C THR A 817 -29.69 25.82 7.95
N GLU A 818 -29.81 25.92 6.63
CA GLU A 818 -29.92 27.19 5.90
C GLU A 818 -30.94 27.08 4.75
N GLU A 819 -32.21 27.27 5.09
CA GLU A 819 -33.32 27.25 4.14
C GLU A 819 -33.68 28.65 3.68
N GLU A 820 -33.64 28.88 2.37
CA GLU A 820 -34.34 30.01 1.77
C GLU A 820 -35.69 29.54 1.22
N GLU A 821 -36.73 30.30 1.53
CA GLU A 821 -38.09 30.02 1.10
C GLU A 821 -38.15 30.06 -0.44
N GLY A 822 -38.40 28.91 -1.08
CA GLY A 822 -38.48 28.77 -2.55
C GLY A 822 -37.30 28.06 -3.23
N GLU A 823 -36.24 27.67 -2.50
CA GLU A 823 -35.11 26.91 -3.06
C GLU A 823 -35.56 25.50 -3.53
N ALA A 824 -35.15 25.10 -4.74
CA ALA A 824 -35.47 23.79 -5.30
C ALA A 824 -34.22 22.92 -5.37
N TRP A 825 -34.35 21.66 -4.96
CA TRP A 825 -33.28 20.67 -5.06
C TRP A 825 -33.51 19.79 -6.28
N GLU A 826 -32.50 19.63 -7.12
CA GLU A 826 -32.53 18.75 -8.29
C GLU A 826 -31.54 17.60 -8.14
N SER A 827 -32.04 16.38 -8.32
CA SER A 827 -31.22 15.17 -8.33
C SER A 827 -30.42 15.06 -9.62
N ILE A 828 -29.09 15.03 -9.51
CA ILE A 828 -28.21 14.80 -10.67
C ILE A 828 -28.17 13.33 -11.08
N LEU A 829 -28.57 12.43 -10.17
CA LEU A 829 -28.53 10.98 -10.36
C LEU A 829 -29.82 10.49 -11.01
N TRP A 830 -30.97 10.92 -10.49
CA TRP A 830 -32.28 10.39 -10.83
C TRP A 830 -33.18 11.36 -11.60
N GLY A 831 -32.86 12.67 -11.58
CA GLY A 831 -33.66 13.70 -12.27
C GLY A 831 -34.94 14.12 -11.54
N ASN A 832 -35.11 13.70 -10.28
CA ASN A 832 -36.20 14.16 -9.42
C ASN A 832 -35.95 15.60 -8.95
N SER A 833 -37.03 16.37 -8.76
CA SER A 833 -36.98 17.72 -8.18
C SER A 833 -37.80 17.78 -6.90
N PHE A 834 -37.26 18.44 -5.88
CA PHE A 834 -37.86 18.56 -4.56
C PHE A 834 -37.99 20.04 -4.18
N LYS A 835 -39.14 20.41 -3.59
CA LYS A 835 -39.37 21.76 -3.07
C LYS A 835 -38.90 21.85 -1.61
N ASN A 836 -38.37 23.00 -1.21
CA ASN A 836 -37.84 23.19 0.14
C ASN A 836 -38.87 22.91 1.26
N SER A 837 -38.43 22.24 2.32
CA SER A 837 -39.16 22.12 3.58
C SER A 837 -38.18 21.81 4.72
N SER A 838 -38.43 22.41 5.90
CA SER A 838 -37.65 22.27 7.15
C SER A 838 -37.29 20.83 7.57
N ALA A 839 -38.09 19.87 7.11
CA ALA A 839 -37.80 18.44 7.19
C ALA A 839 -37.84 17.86 5.78
N PHE A 840 -36.68 17.53 5.22
CA PHE A 840 -36.60 16.90 3.90
C PHE A 840 -36.88 15.40 4.07
N GLY A 841 -38.06 14.95 3.66
CA GLY A 841 -38.49 13.55 3.78
C GLY A 841 -37.70 12.61 2.86
N LEU A 842 -37.37 11.42 3.37
CA LEU A 842 -36.69 10.36 2.62
C LEU A 842 -37.63 9.22 2.20
N ASP A 843 -38.95 9.44 2.25
CA ASP A 843 -39.97 8.47 1.86
C ASP A 843 -39.88 8.06 0.38
N TYR A 844 -39.32 8.92 -0.48
CA TYR A 844 -39.06 8.61 -1.89
C TYR A 844 -38.00 7.52 -2.11
N PHE A 845 -37.23 7.14 -1.08
CA PHE A 845 -36.35 5.97 -1.14
C PHE A 845 -37.10 4.64 -1.04
N TYR A 846 -38.36 4.64 -0.61
CA TYR A 846 -39.20 3.45 -0.68
C TYR A 846 -39.50 3.09 -2.15
N GLY A 847 -39.08 1.91 -2.57
CA GLY A 847 -39.18 1.43 -3.96
C GLY A 847 -38.17 2.09 -4.91
N SER A 848 -37.07 2.63 -4.40
CA SER A 848 -35.99 3.18 -5.22
C SER A 848 -34.60 2.89 -4.63
N VAL A 849 -33.56 3.22 -5.39
CA VAL A 849 -32.18 3.01 -4.93
C VAL A 849 -31.84 4.10 -3.90
N PRO A 850 -31.46 3.75 -2.65
CA PRO A 850 -31.54 4.67 -1.52
C PRO A 850 -30.30 5.56 -1.37
N PHE A 851 -29.92 6.28 -2.42
CA PHE A 851 -28.91 7.34 -2.35
C PHE A 851 -29.26 8.45 -3.33
N ASP A 852 -28.82 9.68 -3.06
CA ASP A 852 -28.99 10.79 -3.99
C ASP A 852 -27.88 11.83 -3.84
N VAL A 853 -27.66 12.59 -4.90
CA VAL A 853 -26.85 13.81 -4.89
C VAL A 853 -27.70 14.90 -5.51
N LEU A 854 -28.02 15.91 -4.71
CA LEU A 854 -28.87 17.02 -5.10
C LEU A 854 -28.03 18.28 -5.23
N ILE A 855 -28.37 19.13 -6.21
CA ILE A 855 -27.86 20.50 -6.30
C ILE A 855 -29.04 21.45 -6.12
N ALA A 856 -28.84 22.51 -5.37
CA ALA A 856 -29.69 23.69 -5.42
C ALA A 856 -28.93 24.82 -6.14
N SER A 857 -29.62 25.45 -7.09
CA SER A 857 -29.21 26.72 -7.68
C SER A 857 -30.22 27.79 -7.31
N ARG A 858 -29.74 28.94 -6.84
CA ARG A 858 -30.58 30.14 -6.67
C ARG A 858 -31.07 30.70 -8.00
#